data_AF-A0A225B0K4-F1
#
_entry.id   AF-A0A225B0K4-F1
#
_cell.length_a   1.000
_cell.length_b   1.000
_cell.length_c   1.000
_cell.angle_alpha   90.00
_cell.angle_beta   90.00
_cell.angle_gamma   90.00
#
_symmetry.space_group_name_H-M   'P 1'
#
loop_
_entity.id
_entity.type
_entity.pdbx_description
1 polymer ?
#
loop_
_entity_poly.entity_id
_entity_poly.type
_entity_poly.pdbx_seq_one_letter_code
_entity_poly.pdbx_strand_id
1 'polypeptide(L)'
;MTMNKTILSHWDSFSTKAQSKNCREALNGSNLDVATVVAVAKHGALSEIEQNALEAVENSANVLESKLAAGEVIYGVNTGFGGSANTRTDAVEDLQQNLLRMLQYGVLHTPLVLERSNEPMKGEYQALPDNAFKPPEFPLSDAATSTCMPESWVRASMLIRLNSLLSGLSGVKQDTIMTLAKLVDKRITPRVPLRGSISASGDLSPLAYIGGVIQGSPTMTVMADDASGVRRLRRADQALLDQGVSPIKLRAKEGLAIVNGTAVSAAVGALALHEALGQAALAQVLTAMSVEAMSGTDESFKPLFGKARPHPGQIDVSNAIHYFLANSKLINREGGANTGELRQDRYSLRTAPQWIGPVLEDLSLAHEQVSIELKSVTDNPLVDWEAGGDILHGGNFQAKVVTSALEKTRQGLQTIGRILFSQCTEMINPATNHGLPPNLVAGDPSRSFIWKGTDIMIAALQAELGFLANPVGSHVQTAEMNNQAVNSLALISGRYTLQAVEVLTQLMAAHLLALCQALDLRVLRIKFLDAFSQDFLKMTQTAFDPYLKDHDTEFFESLWQGFCRNLEGLGGEDSATRFKSAVEALQSAILERIVFRETTLTALKSWISQCAEKGEDTYEIIRLEYGTSPQAAPYLGCASARLYKYVREELQIPFVYDDAVLDSARPDGTTIGNMITRICEALQSGALYSVVMECFRDALQGTERVGLNFPASMPVRSNFDGRRAANVEGFNIDMTLSVNSAKHVKTPVISGQLFLENLELFHHLGSAVNHVK
;
A
#
# COMPACT_ATOMS: atom_id res chain seq x y z
N MET A 1 -9.83 17.57 9.71
CA MET A 1 -8.90 16.62 10.34
C MET A 1 -7.81 16.32 9.32
N THR A 2 -6.54 16.31 9.70
CA THR A 2 -5.44 15.96 8.77
C THR A 2 -5.51 14.48 8.40
N MET A 3 -4.99 14.08 7.24
CA MET A 3 -5.08 12.68 6.79
C MET A 3 -4.28 11.76 7.71
N ASN A 4 -3.13 12.22 8.20
CA ASN A 4 -2.35 11.47 9.20
C ASN A 4 -3.12 11.24 10.51
N LYS A 5 -3.98 12.18 10.93
CA LYS A 5 -4.88 11.97 12.09
C LYS A 5 -5.99 10.98 11.76
N THR A 6 -6.54 11.00 10.55
CA THR A 6 -7.53 10.01 10.09
C THR A 6 -6.94 8.60 10.10
N ILE A 7 -5.71 8.42 9.60
CA ILE A 7 -5.00 7.14 9.61
C ILE A 7 -4.87 6.60 11.04
N LEU A 8 -4.41 7.43 11.98
CA LEU A 8 -4.28 7.05 13.38
C LEU A 8 -5.62 6.68 14.01
N SER A 9 -6.65 7.52 13.83
CA SER A 9 -7.99 7.27 14.37
C SER A 9 -8.60 5.98 13.82
N HIS A 10 -8.40 5.71 12.53
CA HIS A 10 -8.83 4.47 11.88
C HIS A 10 -8.10 3.26 12.48
N TRP A 11 -6.77 3.36 12.65
CA TRP A 11 -5.97 2.29 13.23
C TRP A 11 -6.31 2.02 14.70
N ASP A 12 -6.49 3.06 15.52
CA ASP A 12 -6.87 2.94 16.92
C ASP A 12 -8.25 2.28 17.06
N SER A 13 -9.20 2.66 16.21
CA SER A 13 -10.51 2.00 16.13
C SER A 13 -10.36 0.53 15.73
N PHE A 14 -9.62 0.24 14.66
CA PHE A 14 -9.39 -1.12 14.18
C PHE A 14 -8.74 -2.01 15.23
N SER A 15 -7.62 -1.57 15.81
CA SER A 15 -6.84 -2.32 16.80
C SER A 15 -7.65 -2.65 18.06
N THR A 16 -8.43 -1.67 18.56
CA THR A 16 -9.33 -1.87 19.69
C THR A 16 -10.37 -2.97 19.38
N LYS A 17 -10.99 -2.89 18.20
CA LYS A 17 -12.02 -3.84 17.75
C LYS A 17 -11.46 -5.23 17.48
N ALA A 18 -10.27 -5.32 16.87
CA ALA A 18 -9.63 -6.58 16.51
C ALA A 18 -9.11 -7.35 17.74
N GLN A 19 -8.72 -6.66 18.82
CA GLN A 19 -8.24 -7.28 20.05
C GLN A 19 -9.37 -7.69 21.00
N SER A 20 -10.51 -7.00 20.93
CA SER A 20 -11.62 -7.25 21.84
C SER A 20 -12.46 -8.45 21.41
N LYS A 21 -12.26 -9.59 22.08
CA LYS A 21 -13.11 -10.79 21.89
C LYS A 21 -14.50 -10.66 22.50
N ASN A 22 -14.71 -9.67 23.38
CA ASN A 22 -15.95 -9.48 24.14
C ASN A 22 -16.74 -8.22 23.72
N CYS A 23 -16.12 -7.26 23.04
CA CYS A 23 -16.83 -6.10 22.51
C CYS A 23 -17.58 -6.52 21.26
N ARG A 24 -18.90 -6.32 21.28
CA ARG A 24 -19.76 -6.55 20.13
C ARG A 24 -20.04 -5.20 19.51
N GLU A 25 -19.68 -5.05 18.25
CA GLU A 25 -20.00 -3.83 17.50
C GLU A 25 -21.50 -3.82 17.22
N ALA A 26 -22.22 -2.86 17.80
CA ALA A 26 -23.64 -2.67 17.54
C ALA A 26 -23.85 -2.26 16.08
N LEU A 27 -24.78 -2.91 15.37
CA LEU A 27 -25.15 -2.63 13.99
C LEU A 27 -26.59 -2.10 13.95
N ASN A 28 -26.78 -0.97 13.28
CA ASN A 28 -28.08 -0.33 13.12
C ASN A 28 -28.40 0.11 11.70
N GLY A 29 -27.58 -0.30 10.74
CA GLY A 29 -27.75 0.00 9.33
C GLY A 29 -27.15 1.33 8.87
N SER A 30 -26.58 2.13 9.76
CA SER A 30 -26.02 3.46 9.42
C SER A 30 -24.65 3.75 10.05
N ASN A 31 -24.13 2.85 10.89
CA ASN A 31 -22.95 3.12 11.72
C ASN A 31 -21.69 2.33 11.32
N LEU A 32 -21.77 1.43 10.34
CA LEU A 32 -20.63 0.59 9.94
C LEU A 32 -19.47 1.45 9.38
N ASP A 33 -18.25 1.17 9.84
CA ASP A 33 -17.02 1.82 9.39
C ASP A 33 -15.99 0.80 8.85
N VAL A 34 -14.94 1.31 8.18
CA VAL A 34 -13.88 0.48 7.57
C VAL A 34 -13.15 -0.36 8.63
N ALA A 35 -12.91 0.19 9.81
CA ALA A 35 -12.22 -0.49 10.90
C ALA A 35 -12.99 -1.72 11.41
N THR A 36 -14.30 -1.60 11.61
CA THR A 36 -15.19 -2.70 11.99
C THR A 36 -15.22 -3.77 10.92
N VAL A 37 -15.33 -3.38 9.64
CA VAL A 37 -15.30 -4.34 8.52
C VAL A 37 -14.03 -5.19 8.56
N VAL A 38 -12.87 -4.56 8.70
CA VAL A 38 -11.58 -5.27 8.74
C VAL A 38 -11.48 -6.16 9.97
N ALA A 39 -11.88 -5.67 11.16
CA ALA A 39 -11.82 -6.44 12.41
C ALA A 39 -12.70 -7.70 12.35
N VAL A 40 -13.94 -7.61 11.85
CA VAL A 40 -14.84 -8.77 11.72
C VAL A 40 -14.35 -9.73 10.63
N ALA A 41 -13.91 -9.19 9.49
CA ALA A 41 -13.53 -9.99 8.32
C ALA A 41 -12.21 -10.73 8.48
N LYS A 42 -11.16 -10.07 8.98
CA LYS A 42 -9.80 -10.64 9.13
C LYS A 42 -9.54 -11.22 10.53
N HIS A 43 -10.14 -10.65 11.59
CA HIS A 43 -9.80 -10.99 12.97
C HIS A 43 -10.93 -11.64 13.78
N GLY A 44 -12.11 -11.81 13.18
CA GLY A 44 -13.23 -12.50 13.82
C GLY A 44 -13.85 -11.75 15.00
N ALA A 45 -13.75 -10.42 15.02
CA ALA A 45 -14.53 -9.59 15.95
C ALA A 45 -16.03 -9.88 15.80
N LEU A 46 -16.78 -9.74 16.89
CA LEU A 46 -18.21 -10.02 16.95
C LEU A 46 -19.04 -8.74 16.73
N SER A 47 -20.25 -8.91 16.21
CA SER A 47 -21.24 -7.85 16.09
C SER A 47 -22.51 -8.19 16.87
N GLU A 48 -23.27 -7.17 17.22
CA GLU A 48 -24.65 -7.30 17.73
C GLU A 48 -25.58 -6.40 16.94
N ILE A 49 -26.86 -6.74 16.93
CA ILE A 49 -27.86 -5.97 16.20
C ILE A 49 -28.64 -5.14 17.22
N GLU A 50 -28.81 -3.84 16.96
CA GLU A 50 -29.64 -3.00 17.81
C GLU A 50 -31.13 -3.34 17.65
N GLN A 51 -31.88 -3.30 18.75
CA GLN A 51 -33.30 -3.70 18.77
C GLN A 51 -34.20 -2.82 17.88
N ASN A 52 -33.96 -1.51 17.89
CA ASN A 52 -34.62 -0.53 17.01
C ASN A 52 -34.43 -0.85 15.51
N ALA A 53 -33.27 -1.40 15.11
CA ALA A 53 -33.02 -1.79 13.73
C ALA A 53 -33.85 -3.02 13.33
N LEU A 54 -34.04 -3.97 14.25
CA LEU A 54 -34.95 -5.12 14.02
C LEU A 54 -36.42 -4.70 13.90
N GLU A 55 -36.84 -3.71 14.68
CA GLU A 55 -38.19 -3.12 14.58
C GLU A 55 -38.39 -2.43 13.23
N ALA A 56 -37.41 -1.64 12.76
CA ALA A 56 -37.45 -1.01 11.44
C ALA A 56 -37.55 -2.03 10.30
N VAL A 57 -36.78 -3.14 10.40
CA VAL A 57 -36.85 -4.26 9.46
C VAL A 57 -38.26 -4.88 9.43
N GLU A 58 -38.87 -5.11 10.59
CA GLU A 58 -40.22 -5.68 10.68
C GLU A 58 -41.29 -4.75 10.10
N ASN A 59 -41.22 -3.45 10.40
CA ASN A 59 -42.12 -2.45 9.83
C ASN A 59 -42.04 -2.41 8.29
N SER A 60 -40.82 -2.41 7.75
CA SER A 60 -40.56 -2.49 6.31
C SER A 60 -41.19 -3.71 5.67
N ALA A 61 -41.02 -4.90 6.29
CA ALA A 61 -41.58 -6.14 5.78
C ALA A 61 -43.12 -6.11 5.79
N ASN A 62 -43.72 -5.59 6.86
CA ASN A 62 -45.18 -5.49 6.99
C ASN A 62 -45.78 -4.54 5.95
N VAL A 63 -45.13 -3.41 5.68
CA VAL A 63 -45.54 -2.49 4.62
C VAL A 63 -45.47 -3.17 3.26
N LEU A 64 -44.36 -3.84 2.93
CA LEU A 64 -44.21 -4.56 1.67
C LEU A 64 -45.32 -5.61 1.48
N GLU A 65 -45.59 -6.41 2.51
CA GLU A 65 -46.65 -7.43 2.48
C GLU A 65 -48.04 -6.80 2.29
N SER A 66 -48.31 -5.68 2.96
CA SER A 66 -49.57 -4.96 2.83
C SER A 66 -49.77 -4.40 1.43
N LYS A 67 -48.74 -3.78 0.83
CA LYS A 67 -48.80 -3.24 -0.54
C LYS A 67 -48.98 -4.35 -1.57
N LEU A 68 -48.27 -5.47 -1.41
CA LEU A 68 -48.42 -6.63 -2.27
C LEU A 68 -49.83 -7.23 -2.17
N ALA A 69 -50.38 -7.35 -0.96
CA ALA A 69 -51.74 -7.84 -0.73
C ALA A 69 -52.82 -6.89 -1.29
N ALA A 70 -52.53 -5.58 -1.36
CA ALA A 70 -53.38 -4.59 -2.00
C ALA A 70 -53.34 -4.65 -3.54
N GLY A 71 -52.53 -5.54 -4.12
CA GLY A 71 -52.40 -5.71 -5.57
C GLY A 71 -51.42 -4.73 -6.23
N GLU A 72 -50.58 -4.06 -5.44
CA GLU A 72 -49.57 -3.15 -5.98
C GLU A 72 -48.53 -3.91 -6.83
N VAL A 73 -48.14 -3.33 -7.96
CA VAL A 73 -47.12 -3.90 -8.85
C VAL A 73 -45.74 -3.43 -8.40
N ILE A 74 -44.92 -4.35 -7.94
CA ILE A 74 -43.63 -4.07 -7.30
C ILE A 74 -42.50 -4.78 -8.05
N TYR A 75 -41.56 -3.98 -8.55
CA TYR A 75 -40.38 -4.46 -9.29
C TYR A 75 -39.65 -5.60 -8.58
N GLY A 76 -39.42 -6.69 -9.31
CA GLY A 76 -38.68 -7.86 -8.85
C GLY A 76 -39.33 -8.61 -7.67
N VAL A 77 -40.58 -8.29 -7.34
CA VAL A 77 -41.39 -8.97 -6.32
C VAL A 77 -42.53 -9.74 -7.00
N ASN A 78 -43.38 -9.04 -7.75
CA ASN A 78 -44.41 -9.64 -8.62
C ASN A 78 -44.22 -9.25 -10.10
N THR A 79 -43.03 -8.74 -10.45
CA THR A 79 -42.57 -8.53 -11.82
C THR A 79 -41.30 -9.33 -12.10
N GLY A 80 -40.94 -9.49 -13.37
CA GLY A 80 -39.59 -9.92 -13.75
C GLY A 80 -38.49 -8.93 -13.37
N PHE A 81 -37.24 -9.26 -13.68
CA PHE A 81 -36.04 -8.49 -13.38
C PHE A 81 -35.43 -7.86 -14.64
N GLY A 82 -34.63 -6.81 -14.47
CA GLY A 82 -33.84 -6.20 -15.54
C GLY A 82 -34.67 -5.83 -16.78
N GLY A 83 -34.18 -6.19 -17.97
CA GLY A 83 -34.86 -5.97 -19.24
C GLY A 83 -36.20 -6.71 -19.40
N SER A 84 -36.56 -7.59 -18.46
CA SER A 84 -37.81 -8.38 -18.46
C SER A 84 -38.83 -7.92 -17.41
N ALA A 85 -38.67 -6.70 -16.85
CA ALA A 85 -39.56 -6.17 -15.80
C ALA A 85 -41.01 -5.87 -16.25
N ASN A 86 -41.34 -6.04 -17.53
CA ASN A 86 -42.70 -5.96 -18.06
C ASN A 86 -43.55 -7.24 -17.80
N THR A 87 -42.94 -8.33 -17.33
CA THR A 87 -43.63 -9.58 -16.99
C THR A 87 -44.24 -9.52 -15.58
N ARG A 88 -45.25 -10.36 -15.29
CA ARG A 88 -45.97 -10.41 -14.00
C ARG A 88 -46.13 -11.84 -13.48
N THR A 89 -46.18 -12.02 -12.17
CA THR A 89 -46.44 -13.32 -11.54
C THR A 89 -46.96 -13.16 -10.11
N ASP A 90 -47.87 -14.05 -9.70
CA ASP A 90 -48.31 -14.19 -8.30
C ASP A 90 -47.45 -15.20 -7.53
N ALA A 91 -46.60 -15.97 -8.22
CA ALA A 91 -45.68 -16.94 -7.64
C ALA A 91 -44.41 -16.25 -7.09
N VAL A 92 -44.60 -15.28 -6.19
CA VAL A 92 -43.54 -14.36 -5.72
C VAL A 92 -42.38 -15.08 -5.04
N GLU A 93 -42.64 -16.17 -4.30
CA GLU A 93 -41.60 -16.97 -3.68
C GLU A 93 -40.77 -17.74 -4.72
N ASP A 94 -41.43 -18.41 -5.67
CA ASP A 94 -40.76 -19.15 -6.74
C ASP A 94 -39.89 -18.22 -7.59
N LEU A 95 -40.36 -16.99 -7.84
CA LEU A 95 -39.59 -15.96 -8.51
C LEU A 95 -38.28 -15.66 -7.76
N GLN A 96 -38.32 -15.49 -6.43
CA GLN A 96 -37.10 -15.25 -5.65
C GLN A 96 -36.15 -16.46 -5.65
N GLN A 97 -36.69 -17.68 -5.62
CA GLN A 97 -35.88 -18.90 -5.69
C GLN A 97 -35.21 -19.05 -7.06
N ASN A 98 -35.92 -18.71 -8.14
CA ASN A 98 -35.40 -18.76 -9.49
C ASN A 98 -34.33 -17.68 -9.72
N LEU A 99 -34.50 -16.48 -9.12
CA LEU A 99 -33.51 -15.41 -9.14
C LEU A 99 -32.15 -15.90 -8.59
N LEU A 100 -32.15 -16.51 -7.40
CA LEU A 100 -30.90 -17.03 -6.83
C LEU A 100 -30.28 -18.12 -7.71
N ARG A 101 -31.09 -19.07 -8.17
CA ARG A 101 -30.62 -20.16 -9.04
C ARG A 101 -29.98 -19.63 -10.33
N MET A 102 -30.60 -18.65 -10.98
CA MET A 102 -30.07 -18.11 -12.24
C MET A 102 -28.81 -17.25 -12.04
N LEU A 103 -28.64 -16.64 -10.86
CA LEU A 103 -27.46 -15.82 -10.54
C LEU A 103 -26.25 -16.65 -10.05
N GLN A 104 -26.45 -17.94 -9.75
CA GLN A 104 -25.39 -18.88 -9.38
C GLN A 104 -24.65 -19.44 -10.62
N TYR A 105 -24.23 -18.56 -11.53
CA TYR A 105 -23.55 -18.91 -12.78
C TYR A 105 -22.02 -18.85 -12.70
N GLY A 106 -21.46 -18.49 -11.54
CA GLY A 106 -20.01 -18.30 -11.42
C GLY A 106 -19.24 -19.62 -11.44
N VAL A 107 -18.00 -19.54 -11.91
CA VAL A 107 -17.14 -20.71 -12.09
C VAL A 107 -16.32 -20.93 -10.83
N LEU A 108 -16.48 -22.10 -10.21
CA LEU A 108 -15.67 -22.57 -9.09
C LEU A 108 -14.98 -23.88 -9.48
N HIS A 109 -13.73 -24.05 -9.05
CA HIS A 109 -13.11 -25.36 -9.15
C HIS A 109 -13.73 -26.37 -8.17
N THR A 110 -13.95 -27.58 -8.65
CA THR A 110 -14.41 -28.73 -7.86
C THR A 110 -13.25 -29.25 -6.99
N PRO A 111 -13.34 -29.20 -5.66
CA PRO A 111 -12.28 -29.72 -4.79
C PRO A 111 -12.16 -31.25 -4.93
N LEU A 112 -10.93 -31.76 -4.93
CA LEU A 112 -10.65 -33.20 -5.02
C LEU A 112 -11.11 -33.98 -3.78
N VAL A 113 -11.26 -33.33 -2.63
CA VAL A 113 -11.71 -33.92 -1.37
C VAL A 113 -12.72 -32.99 -0.71
N LEU A 114 -14.01 -33.27 -0.88
CA LEU A 114 -15.01 -32.93 0.13
C LEU A 114 -14.96 -34.04 1.17
N GLU A 115 -15.12 -33.73 2.48
CA GLU A 115 -15.38 -34.79 3.45
C GLU A 115 -16.50 -35.66 2.91
N ARG A 116 -16.21 -36.96 2.73
CA ARG A 116 -17.20 -37.96 2.31
C ARG A 116 -18.27 -38.02 3.40
N SER A 117 -19.27 -37.14 3.32
CA SER A 117 -20.58 -37.49 3.80
C SER A 117 -20.93 -38.81 3.12
N ASN A 118 -21.38 -39.80 3.87
CA ASN A 118 -21.81 -41.10 3.32
C ASN A 118 -22.99 -40.99 2.33
N GLU A 119 -23.44 -39.78 2.02
CA GLU A 119 -24.34 -39.47 0.92
C GLU A 119 -23.60 -38.75 -0.23
N PRO A 120 -23.65 -39.27 -1.47
CA PRO A 120 -23.18 -38.54 -2.64
C PRO A 120 -23.95 -37.22 -2.78
N MET A 121 -23.31 -36.15 -3.25
CA MET A 121 -24.04 -34.95 -3.66
C MET A 121 -25.10 -35.36 -4.69
N LYS A 122 -26.38 -35.06 -4.42
CA LYS A 122 -27.45 -35.28 -5.40
C LYS A 122 -27.15 -34.45 -6.65
N GLY A 123 -26.90 -35.13 -7.77
CA GLY A 123 -26.47 -34.53 -9.02
C GLY A 123 -24.99 -34.77 -9.29
N GLU A 124 -24.57 -36.04 -9.30
CA GLU A 124 -23.28 -36.44 -9.85
C GLU A 124 -23.10 -35.72 -11.19
N TYR A 125 -22.09 -34.85 -11.27
CA TYR A 125 -21.53 -34.47 -12.56
C TYR A 125 -21.31 -35.80 -13.30
N GLN A 126 -21.99 -36.01 -14.43
CA GLN A 126 -21.58 -37.06 -15.34
C GLN A 126 -20.08 -36.91 -15.48
N ALA A 127 -19.34 -37.96 -15.09
CA ALA A 127 -17.91 -38.00 -15.27
C ALA A 127 -17.62 -37.51 -16.69
N LEU A 128 -16.57 -36.70 -16.87
CA LEU A 128 -16.07 -36.39 -18.20
C LEU A 128 -16.06 -37.70 -19.00
N PRO A 129 -16.51 -37.69 -20.28
CA PRO A 129 -16.68 -38.91 -21.05
C PRO A 129 -15.44 -39.80 -20.94
N ASP A 130 -15.58 -41.13 -20.97
CA ASP A 130 -14.50 -42.07 -20.63
C ASP A 130 -13.18 -41.86 -21.41
N ASN A 131 -13.24 -41.16 -22.55
CA ASN A 131 -12.11 -40.78 -23.38
C ASN A 131 -11.46 -39.43 -23.02
N ALA A 132 -11.95 -38.72 -22.02
CA ALA A 132 -11.42 -37.45 -21.57
C ALA A 132 -10.13 -37.66 -20.79
N PHE A 133 -9.15 -36.80 -21.03
CA PHE A 133 -7.97 -36.73 -20.18
C PHE A 133 -8.41 -36.41 -18.74
N LYS A 134 -7.85 -37.13 -17.78
CA LYS A 134 -8.01 -36.79 -16.36
C LYS A 134 -7.54 -35.34 -16.13
N PRO A 135 -8.11 -34.60 -15.15
CA PRO A 135 -7.58 -33.31 -14.77
C PRO A 135 -6.06 -33.37 -14.58
N PRO A 136 -5.31 -32.39 -15.08
CA PRO A 136 -3.85 -32.43 -15.03
C PRO A 136 -3.38 -32.44 -13.57
N GLU A 137 -2.38 -33.27 -13.27
CA GLU A 137 -1.75 -33.35 -11.95
C GLU A 137 -1.09 -32.03 -11.53
N PHE A 138 -0.64 -31.25 -12.52
CA PHE A 138 -0.02 -29.93 -12.34
C PHE A 138 -0.79 -28.87 -13.14
N PRO A 139 -1.87 -28.29 -12.58
CA PRO A 139 -2.63 -27.26 -13.26
C PRO A 139 -1.82 -25.96 -13.41
N LEU A 140 -2.15 -25.16 -14.43
CA LEU A 140 -1.49 -23.86 -14.68
C LEU A 140 -1.67 -22.84 -13.56
N SER A 141 -2.70 -22.99 -12.74
CA SER A 141 -2.99 -22.10 -11.62
C SER A 141 -3.54 -22.89 -10.45
N ASP A 142 -3.23 -22.45 -9.24
CA ASP A 142 -3.94 -22.93 -8.06
C ASP A 142 -5.43 -22.63 -8.20
N ALA A 143 -6.24 -23.67 -8.08
CA ALA A 143 -7.63 -23.58 -8.46
C ALA A 143 -8.49 -22.80 -7.44
N ALA A 144 -8.07 -22.78 -6.16
CA ALA A 144 -8.74 -22.03 -5.12
C ALA A 144 -8.50 -20.52 -5.33
N THR A 145 -7.25 -20.12 -5.56
CA THR A 145 -6.87 -18.70 -5.75
C THR A 145 -7.37 -18.11 -7.08
N SER A 146 -7.49 -18.93 -8.13
CA SER A 146 -7.88 -18.44 -9.47
C SER A 146 -9.38 -18.27 -9.67
N THR A 147 -10.21 -19.03 -8.95
CA THR A 147 -11.66 -19.09 -9.17
C THR A 147 -12.52 -18.69 -7.97
N CYS A 148 -11.99 -18.67 -6.74
CA CYS A 148 -12.74 -18.38 -5.52
C CYS A 148 -12.25 -17.09 -4.87
N MET A 149 -13.17 -16.31 -4.30
CA MET A 149 -12.82 -15.17 -3.45
C MET A 149 -12.20 -15.64 -2.12
N PRO A 150 -11.24 -14.89 -1.56
CA PRO A 150 -10.76 -15.10 -0.20
C PRO A 150 -11.89 -14.98 0.84
N GLU A 151 -11.80 -15.77 1.92
CA GLU A 151 -12.82 -15.76 2.98
C GLU A 151 -13.05 -14.39 3.60
N SER A 152 -12.00 -13.59 3.76
CA SER A 152 -12.10 -12.23 4.31
C SER A 152 -12.98 -11.32 3.46
N TRP A 153 -12.96 -11.45 2.12
CA TRP A 153 -13.81 -10.67 1.23
C TRP A 153 -15.27 -11.05 1.41
N VAL A 154 -15.55 -12.36 1.48
CA VAL A 154 -16.92 -12.87 1.64
C VAL A 154 -17.48 -12.51 3.01
N ARG A 155 -16.69 -12.64 4.07
CA ARG A 155 -17.10 -12.25 5.43
C ARG A 155 -17.40 -10.75 5.53
N ALA A 156 -16.54 -9.90 4.97
CA ALA A 156 -16.80 -8.46 4.86
C ALA A 156 -18.09 -8.18 4.06
N SER A 157 -18.31 -8.90 2.96
CA SER A 157 -19.51 -8.75 2.12
C SER A 157 -20.79 -9.08 2.89
N MET A 158 -20.76 -10.17 3.68
CA MET A 158 -21.90 -10.58 4.51
C MET A 158 -22.21 -9.54 5.59
N LEU A 159 -21.20 -9.00 6.26
CA LEU A 159 -21.36 -7.95 7.26
C LEU A 159 -21.94 -6.66 6.65
N ILE A 160 -21.44 -6.23 5.50
CA ILE A 160 -21.92 -5.01 4.83
C ILE A 160 -23.36 -5.21 4.34
N ARG A 161 -23.68 -6.39 3.79
CA ARG A 161 -25.06 -6.70 3.39
C ARG A 161 -25.98 -6.73 4.61
N LEU A 162 -25.55 -7.34 5.71
CA LEU A 162 -26.29 -7.33 6.98
C LEU A 162 -26.59 -5.89 7.41
N ASN A 163 -25.57 -5.02 7.45
CA ASN A 163 -25.75 -3.62 7.80
C ASN A 163 -26.73 -2.92 6.84
N SER A 164 -26.54 -3.01 5.53
CA SER A 164 -27.44 -2.37 4.56
C SER A 164 -28.92 -2.80 4.74
N LEU A 165 -29.18 -4.06 5.09
CA LEU A 165 -30.52 -4.57 5.31
C LEU A 165 -31.13 -4.11 6.65
N LEU A 166 -30.30 -3.88 7.66
CA LEU A 166 -30.72 -3.38 8.99
C LEU A 166 -31.27 -1.96 8.97
N SER A 167 -31.08 -1.22 7.88
CA SER A 167 -31.68 0.10 7.68
C SER A 167 -33.21 0.11 7.72
N GLY A 168 -33.86 -1.05 7.53
CA GLY A 168 -35.31 -1.14 7.48
C GLY A 168 -35.91 -0.58 6.19
N LEU A 169 -35.14 -0.40 5.11
CA LEU A 169 -35.66 0.09 3.82
C LEU A 169 -35.73 -1.01 2.74
N SER A 170 -35.41 -2.26 3.09
CA SER A 170 -35.30 -3.37 2.15
C SER A 170 -36.48 -4.35 2.14
N GLY A 171 -37.46 -4.23 3.04
CA GLY A 171 -38.63 -5.11 3.09
C GLY A 171 -38.29 -6.59 3.31
N VAL A 172 -37.27 -6.90 4.10
CA VAL A 172 -36.86 -8.28 4.45
C VAL A 172 -37.38 -8.68 5.83
N LYS A 173 -37.54 -9.99 6.09
CA LYS A 173 -37.97 -10.48 7.41
C LYS A 173 -36.79 -10.53 8.40
N GLN A 174 -37.09 -10.46 9.69
CA GLN A 174 -36.08 -10.58 10.75
C GLN A 174 -35.33 -11.92 10.68
N ASP A 175 -35.97 -13.03 10.33
CA ASP A 175 -35.29 -14.33 10.20
C ASP A 175 -34.15 -14.31 9.17
N THR A 176 -34.26 -13.51 8.11
CA THR A 176 -33.21 -13.29 7.10
C THR A 176 -32.01 -12.57 7.69
N ILE A 177 -32.26 -11.49 8.44
CA ILE A 177 -31.23 -10.74 9.18
C ILE A 177 -30.51 -11.66 10.17
N MET A 178 -31.28 -12.38 10.99
CA MET A 178 -30.74 -13.23 12.06
C MET A 178 -29.95 -14.41 11.51
N THR A 179 -30.38 -14.99 10.39
CA THR A 179 -29.63 -16.07 9.73
C THR A 179 -28.30 -15.55 9.19
N LEU A 180 -28.30 -14.41 8.48
CA LEU A 180 -27.07 -13.81 7.96
C LEU A 180 -26.09 -13.44 9.09
N ALA A 181 -26.59 -12.85 10.18
CA ALA A 181 -25.79 -12.55 11.37
C ALA A 181 -25.15 -13.82 11.98
N LYS A 182 -25.92 -14.91 12.12
CA LYS A 182 -25.40 -16.20 12.60
C LYS A 182 -24.30 -16.75 11.70
N LEU A 183 -24.39 -16.58 10.38
CA LEU A 183 -23.31 -17.02 9.48
C LEU A 183 -22.02 -16.22 9.72
N VAL A 184 -22.11 -14.90 9.91
CA VAL A 184 -20.95 -14.04 10.23
C VAL A 184 -20.31 -14.47 11.55
N ASP A 185 -21.13 -14.57 12.61
CA ASP A 185 -20.72 -14.89 13.98
C ASP A 185 -20.10 -16.28 14.09
N LYS A 186 -20.73 -17.30 13.48
CA LYS A 186 -20.27 -18.69 13.51
C LYS A 186 -19.20 -18.99 12.46
N ARG A 187 -18.73 -17.96 11.75
CA ARG A 187 -17.73 -18.09 10.70
C ARG A 187 -18.12 -19.11 9.63
N ILE A 188 -19.38 -19.14 9.20
CA ILE A 188 -19.81 -19.98 8.09
C ILE A 188 -19.67 -19.15 6.81
N THR A 189 -18.58 -19.34 6.07
CA THR A 189 -18.22 -18.49 4.94
C THR A 189 -18.47 -19.20 3.61
N PRO A 190 -19.41 -18.72 2.76
CA PRO A 190 -19.65 -19.30 1.44
C PRO A 190 -18.42 -19.30 0.53
N ARG A 191 -18.27 -20.35 -0.29
CA ARG A 191 -17.36 -20.28 -1.45
C ARG A 191 -18.01 -19.45 -2.54
N VAL A 192 -17.46 -18.27 -2.77
CA VAL A 192 -17.98 -17.31 -3.74
C VAL A 192 -17.02 -17.20 -4.93
N PRO A 193 -17.51 -17.26 -6.19
CA PRO A 193 -16.67 -17.11 -7.38
C PRO A 193 -15.97 -15.75 -7.43
N LEU A 194 -14.70 -15.73 -7.85
CA LEU A 194 -13.87 -14.52 -7.94
C LEU A 194 -14.35 -13.53 -9.02
N ARG A 195 -15.02 -14.02 -10.07
CA ARG A 195 -15.44 -13.25 -11.25
C ARG A 195 -16.92 -13.47 -11.54
N GLY A 196 -17.51 -12.53 -12.29
CA GLY A 196 -18.90 -12.60 -12.75
C GLY A 196 -19.76 -11.40 -12.38
N SER A 197 -19.26 -10.47 -11.55
CA SER A 197 -19.94 -9.21 -11.25
C SER A 197 -19.41 -8.07 -12.11
N ILE A 198 -20.32 -7.21 -12.56
CA ILE A 198 -20.04 -5.88 -13.13
C ILE A 198 -20.45 -4.74 -12.18
N SER A 199 -20.92 -5.09 -10.97
CA SER A 199 -21.27 -4.15 -9.89
C SER A 199 -22.26 -3.06 -10.36
N ALA A 200 -23.27 -3.49 -11.13
CA ALA A 200 -24.19 -2.63 -11.86
C ALA A 200 -25.54 -2.51 -11.14
N SER A 201 -26.31 -3.60 -11.10
CA SER A 201 -27.48 -3.78 -10.23
C SER A 201 -27.06 -4.44 -8.91
N GLY A 202 -25.92 -4.01 -8.38
CA GLY A 202 -25.23 -4.68 -7.28
C GLY A 202 -24.35 -5.85 -7.73
N ASP A 203 -23.76 -6.53 -6.75
CA ASP A 203 -22.90 -7.70 -6.91
C ASP A 203 -23.72 -9.01 -6.94
N LEU A 204 -24.66 -9.05 -7.89
CA LEU A 204 -25.72 -10.04 -7.99
C LEU A 204 -25.25 -11.49 -7.81
N SER A 205 -24.34 -11.94 -8.68
CA SER A 205 -23.88 -13.34 -8.67
C SER A 205 -23.13 -13.69 -7.39
N PRO A 206 -22.09 -12.95 -6.96
CA PRO A 206 -21.44 -13.20 -5.68
C PRO A 206 -22.40 -13.29 -4.48
N LEU A 207 -23.36 -12.36 -4.38
CA LEU A 207 -24.34 -12.34 -3.28
C LEU A 207 -25.36 -13.49 -3.39
N ALA A 208 -25.62 -14.02 -4.58
CA ALA A 208 -26.51 -15.18 -4.76
C ALA A 208 -25.95 -16.47 -4.16
N TYR A 209 -24.63 -16.60 -4.01
CA TYR A 209 -24.01 -17.72 -3.28
C TYR A 209 -24.25 -17.58 -1.76
N ILE A 210 -24.22 -16.36 -1.22
CA ILE A 210 -24.62 -16.10 0.17
C ILE A 210 -26.11 -16.44 0.36
N GLY A 211 -26.97 -15.99 -0.56
CA GLY A 211 -28.39 -16.35 -0.56
C GLY A 211 -28.64 -17.86 -0.62
N GLY A 212 -27.87 -18.59 -1.43
CA GLY A 212 -27.94 -20.06 -1.49
C GLY A 212 -27.55 -20.74 -0.18
N VAL A 213 -26.56 -20.22 0.54
CA VAL A 213 -26.14 -20.75 1.85
C VAL A 213 -27.14 -20.40 2.94
N ILE A 214 -27.74 -19.22 2.95
CA ILE A 214 -28.83 -18.86 3.90
C ILE A 214 -29.99 -19.88 3.85
N GLN A 215 -30.25 -20.45 2.66
CA GLN A 215 -31.27 -21.47 2.44
C GLN A 215 -30.79 -22.91 2.63
N GLY A 216 -29.54 -23.12 3.04
CA GLY A 216 -28.97 -24.45 3.24
C GLY A 216 -28.91 -25.28 1.97
N SER A 217 -28.57 -24.66 0.83
CA SER A 217 -28.49 -25.40 -0.44
C SER A 217 -27.47 -26.55 -0.37
N PRO A 218 -27.86 -27.81 -0.66
CA PRO A 218 -26.95 -28.94 -0.64
C PRO A 218 -25.93 -28.92 -1.79
N THR A 219 -26.12 -28.04 -2.78
CA THR A 219 -25.20 -27.86 -3.90
C THR A 219 -24.09 -26.83 -3.62
N MET A 220 -24.19 -26.11 -2.50
CA MET A 220 -23.26 -25.06 -2.12
C MET A 220 -22.25 -25.57 -1.10
N THR A 221 -21.07 -24.96 -1.10
CA THR A 221 -19.98 -25.29 -0.17
C THR A 221 -19.53 -24.06 0.59
N VAL A 222 -19.10 -24.28 1.83
CA VAL A 222 -18.68 -23.24 2.78
C VAL A 222 -17.37 -23.65 3.43
N MET A 223 -16.54 -22.66 3.77
CA MET A 223 -15.51 -22.83 4.79
C MET A 223 -16.15 -22.63 6.15
N ALA A 224 -16.03 -23.62 7.03
CA ALA A 224 -16.60 -23.60 8.37
C ALA A 224 -15.74 -24.43 9.34
N ASP A 225 -15.90 -24.18 10.63
CA ASP A 225 -15.23 -24.97 11.65
C ASP A 225 -15.95 -26.31 11.81
N ASP A 226 -15.20 -27.41 11.84
CA ASP A 226 -15.73 -28.74 12.15
C ASP A 226 -15.95 -28.92 13.66
N ALA A 227 -16.42 -30.11 14.07
CA ALA A 227 -16.66 -30.43 15.48
C ALA A 227 -15.39 -30.37 16.36
N SER A 228 -14.19 -30.43 15.76
CA SER A 228 -12.90 -30.27 16.44
C SER A 228 -12.38 -28.83 16.43
N GLY A 229 -13.13 -27.89 15.84
CA GLY A 229 -12.75 -26.49 15.71
C GLY A 229 -11.78 -26.22 14.56
N VAL A 230 -11.54 -27.18 13.66
CA VAL A 230 -10.63 -27.02 12.52
C VAL A 230 -11.39 -26.45 11.33
N ARG A 231 -10.79 -25.45 10.67
CA ARG A 231 -11.35 -24.79 9.48
C ARG A 231 -11.31 -25.72 8.26
N ARG A 232 -12.47 -26.12 7.72
CA ARG A 232 -12.56 -27.06 6.59
C ARG A 232 -13.63 -26.67 5.58
N LEU A 233 -13.49 -27.22 4.39
CA LEU A 233 -14.50 -27.14 3.34
C LEU A 233 -15.63 -28.14 3.60
N ARG A 234 -16.87 -27.65 3.61
CA ARG A 234 -18.06 -28.43 3.97
C ARG A 234 -19.23 -28.13 3.04
N ARG A 235 -20.19 -29.05 2.93
CA ARG A 235 -21.49 -28.73 2.31
C ARG A 235 -22.26 -27.76 3.22
N ALA A 236 -22.98 -26.81 2.60
CA ALA A 236 -23.65 -25.76 3.33
C ALA A 236 -24.72 -26.31 4.29
N ASP A 237 -25.57 -27.23 3.82
CA ASP A 237 -26.61 -27.88 4.63
C ASP A 237 -26.06 -28.55 5.90
N GLN A 238 -24.98 -29.31 5.77
CA GLN A 238 -24.34 -29.98 6.92
C GLN A 238 -23.69 -28.98 7.88
N ALA A 239 -23.00 -27.96 7.34
CA ALA A 239 -22.34 -26.95 8.18
C ALA A 239 -23.36 -26.16 9.01
N LEU A 240 -24.52 -25.82 8.44
CA LEU A 240 -25.60 -25.15 9.16
C LEU A 240 -26.20 -26.06 10.24
N LEU A 241 -26.47 -27.32 9.90
CA LEU A 241 -27.02 -28.31 10.83
C LEU A 241 -26.14 -28.48 12.06
N ASP A 242 -24.85 -28.72 11.85
CA ASP A 242 -23.88 -28.94 12.95
C ASP A 242 -23.72 -27.71 13.85
N GLN A 243 -23.90 -26.52 13.28
CA GLN A 243 -23.79 -25.27 13.98
C GLN A 243 -25.14 -24.78 14.54
N GLY A 244 -26.22 -25.56 14.41
CA GLY A 244 -27.55 -25.20 14.93
C GLY A 244 -28.14 -23.95 14.26
N VAL A 245 -27.82 -23.71 12.99
CA VAL A 245 -28.40 -22.63 12.19
C VAL A 245 -29.50 -23.21 11.32
N SER A 246 -30.75 -22.83 11.58
CA SER A 246 -31.88 -23.26 10.76
C SER A 246 -31.86 -22.55 9.41
N PRO A 247 -31.87 -23.27 8.28
CA PRO A 247 -32.05 -22.66 6.96
C PRO A 247 -33.42 -22.00 6.84
N ILE A 248 -33.52 -20.95 6.04
CA ILE A 248 -34.79 -20.25 5.76
C ILE A 248 -35.18 -20.37 4.30
N LYS A 249 -36.48 -20.19 4.01
CA LYS A 249 -36.97 -20.02 2.64
C LYS A 249 -37.24 -18.53 2.41
N LEU A 250 -36.56 -17.96 1.43
CA LEU A 250 -36.73 -16.54 1.09
C LEU A 250 -38.11 -16.29 0.47
N ARG A 251 -38.81 -15.28 1.02
CA ARG A 251 -40.17 -14.86 0.64
C ARG A 251 -40.11 -13.70 -0.36
N ALA A 252 -41.27 -13.10 -0.65
CA ALA A 252 -41.40 -11.92 -1.52
C ALA A 252 -40.30 -10.88 -1.25
N LYS A 253 -39.64 -10.39 -2.32
CA LYS A 253 -38.48 -9.47 -2.31
C LYS A 253 -37.18 -9.98 -1.69
N GLU A 254 -37.20 -10.92 -0.75
CA GLU A 254 -36.01 -11.28 0.04
C GLU A 254 -34.85 -11.81 -0.81
N GLY A 255 -35.14 -12.56 -1.89
CA GLY A 255 -34.13 -12.99 -2.85
C GLY A 255 -33.42 -11.81 -3.51
N LEU A 256 -34.20 -10.85 -4.02
CA LEU A 256 -33.69 -9.62 -4.61
C LEU A 256 -32.93 -8.78 -3.57
N ALA A 257 -33.50 -8.61 -2.38
CA ALA A 257 -32.86 -7.87 -1.30
C ALA A 257 -31.57 -8.54 -0.80
N ILE A 258 -31.30 -9.83 -1.03
CA ILE A 258 -29.97 -10.38 -0.73
C ILE A 258 -28.96 -10.02 -1.81
N VAL A 259 -29.36 -10.08 -3.08
CA VAL A 259 -28.44 -9.96 -4.23
C VAL A 259 -28.25 -8.53 -4.74
N ASN A 260 -29.21 -7.66 -4.50
CA ASN A 260 -29.24 -6.31 -5.03
C ASN A 260 -28.55 -5.34 -4.05
N GLY A 261 -27.27 -5.08 -4.29
CA GLY A 261 -26.46 -4.12 -3.54
C GLY A 261 -24.96 -4.25 -3.78
N THR A 262 -24.19 -3.29 -3.29
CA THR A 262 -22.77 -3.13 -3.62
C THR A 262 -21.82 -3.78 -2.61
N ALA A 263 -22.36 -4.60 -1.70
CA ALA A 263 -21.69 -5.07 -0.50
C ALA A 263 -20.34 -5.77 -0.77
N VAL A 264 -20.21 -6.49 -1.88
CA VAL A 264 -18.98 -7.21 -2.23
C VAL A 264 -17.92 -6.24 -2.75
N SER A 265 -18.31 -5.29 -3.60
CA SER A 265 -17.44 -4.23 -4.07
C SER A 265 -16.97 -3.33 -2.92
N ALA A 266 -17.89 -2.94 -2.03
CA ALA A 266 -17.59 -2.15 -0.85
C ALA A 266 -16.68 -2.91 0.14
N ALA A 267 -16.89 -4.22 0.31
CA ALA A 267 -16.02 -5.08 1.12
C ALA A 267 -14.57 -5.07 0.64
N VAL A 268 -14.38 -5.36 -0.65
CA VAL A 268 -13.05 -5.37 -1.28
C VAL A 268 -12.42 -3.98 -1.23
N GLY A 269 -13.23 -2.94 -1.43
CA GLY A 269 -12.79 -1.55 -1.32
C GLY A 269 -12.32 -1.16 0.08
N ALA A 270 -13.07 -1.53 1.12
CA ALA A 270 -12.73 -1.28 2.52
C ALA A 270 -11.43 -2.00 2.92
N LEU A 271 -11.27 -3.27 2.52
CA LEU A 271 -10.06 -4.04 2.79
C LEU A 271 -8.83 -3.43 2.08
N ALA A 272 -8.97 -3.07 0.80
CA ALA A 272 -7.88 -2.44 0.05
C ALA A 272 -7.47 -1.10 0.63
N LEU A 273 -8.46 -0.29 1.04
CA LEU A 273 -8.22 1.00 1.63
C LEU A 273 -7.51 0.88 3.00
N HIS A 274 -7.89 -0.06 3.85
CA HIS A 274 -7.21 -0.30 5.13
C HIS A 274 -5.70 -0.52 4.93
N GLU A 275 -5.32 -1.38 3.98
CA GLU A 275 -3.91 -1.63 3.67
C GLU A 275 -3.23 -0.39 3.08
N ALA A 276 -3.90 0.30 2.13
CA ALA A 276 -3.35 1.51 1.50
C ALA A 276 -3.09 2.65 2.50
N LEU A 277 -3.93 2.80 3.53
CA LEU A 277 -3.71 3.77 4.61
C LEU A 277 -2.43 3.45 5.41
N GLY A 278 -2.20 2.16 5.72
CA GLY A 278 -0.97 1.70 6.36
C GLY A 278 0.26 1.96 5.48
N GLN A 279 0.17 1.66 4.18
CA GLN A 279 1.27 1.88 3.22
C GLN A 279 1.58 3.37 3.04
N ALA A 280 0.57 4.24 3.02
CA ALA A 280 0.77 5.70 2.96
C ALA A 280 1.44 6.25 4.22
N ALA A 281 1.14 5.68 5.39
CA ALA A 281 1.82 6.04 6.64
C ALA A 281 3.29 5.57 6.62
N LEU A 282 3.53 4.31 6.26
CA LEU A 282 4.87 3.73 6.21
C LEU A 282 5.75 4.45 5.16
N ALA A 283 5.21 4.86 4.02
CA ALA A 283 5.96 5.60 2.99
C ALA A 283 6.61 6.88 3.52
N GLN A 284 5.96 7.58 4.46
CA GLN A 284 6.51 8.78 5.11
C GLN A 284 7.69 8.42 6.03
N VAL A 285 7.58 7.32 6.80
CA VAL A 285 8.68 6.83 7.65
C VAL A 285 9.87 6.35 6.80
N LEU A 286 9.61 5.58 5.74
CA LEU A 286 10.66 5.12 4.82
C LEU A 286 11.36 6.27 4.10
N THR A 287 10.62 7.34 3.78
CA THR A 287 11.22 8.56 3.22
C THR A 287 12.15 9.23 4.24
N ALA A 288 11.76 9.34 5.52
CA ALA A 288 12.63 9.87 6.56
C ALA A 288 13.92 9.04 6.71
N MET A 289 13.78 7.70 6.78
CA MET A 289 14.94 6.79 6.78
C MET A 289 15.82 6.99 5.54
N SER A 290 15.23 7.25 4.36
CA SER A 290 15.97 7.50 3.11
C SER A 290 16.77 8.79 3.17
N VAL A 291 16.22 9.85 3.76
CA VAL A 291 16.95 11.11 4.00
C VAL A 291 18.17 10.86 4.88
N GLU A 292 18.03 10.06 5.94
CA GLU A 292 19.16 9.72 6.83
C GLU A 292 20.20 8.82 6.15
N ALA A 293 19.76 7.80 5.42
CA ALA A 293 20.64 6.86 4.73
C ALA A 293 21.46 7.54 3.63
N MET A 294 20.89 8.51 2.92
CA MET A 294 21.58 9.27 1.88
C MET A 294 22.24 10.55 2.40
N SER A 295 22.26 10.79 3.72
CA SER A 295 22.79 12.01 4.33
C SER A 295 22.19 13.30 3.72
N GLY A 296 20.91 13.27 3.39
CA GLY A 296 20.14 14.40 2.86
C GLY A 296 19.85 15.44 3.94
N THR A 297 19.13 16.50 3.57
CA THR A 297 18.82 17.63 4.45
C THR A 297 17.37 17.63 4.93
N ASP A 298 17.14 18.08 6.17
CA ASP A 298 15.79 18.32 6.70
C ASP A 298 15.17 19.66 6.21
N GLU A 299 15.94 20.48 5.51
CA GLU A 299 15.52 21.80 5.02
C GLU A 299 14.24 21.71 4.18
N SER A 300 14.14 20.70 3.31
CA SER A 300 13.02 20.46 2.39
C SER A 300 11.68 20.24 3.09
N PHE A 301 11.70 19.91 4.39
CA PHE A 301 10.51 19.60 5.19
C PHE A 301 10.14 20.74 6.16
N LYS A 302 10.83 21.88 6.10
CA LYS A 302 10.56 23.01 6.98
C LYS A 302 9.12 23.53 6.78
N PRO A 303 8.41 23.90 7.87
CA PRO A 303 7.00 24.35 7.80
C PRO A 303 6.73 25.53 6.87
N LEU A 304 7.73 26.35 6.56
CA LEU A 304 7.61 27.49 5.64
C LEU A 304 7.13 27.06 4.25
N PHE A 305 7.57 25.91 3.73
CA PHE A 305 7.13 25.40 2.43
C PHE A 305 5.63 25.08 2.42
N GLY A 306 5.14 24.44 3.49
CA GLY A 306 3.71 24.17 3.69
C GLY A 306 2.90 25.46 3.86
N LYS A 307 3.45 26.47 4.55
CA LYS A 307 2.81 27.80 4.67
C LYS A 307 2.72 28.53 3.33
N ALA A 308 3.77 28.44 2.51
CA ALA A 308 3.83 29.10 1.21
C ALA A 308 2.98 28.39 0.14
N ARG A 309 2.85 27.06 0.22
CA ARG A 309 2.03 26.25 -0.68
C ARG A 309 1.15 25.28 0.14
N PRO A 310 -0.05 25.72 0.58
CA PRO A 310 -0.80 25.07 1.64
C PRO A 310 -1.72 23.93 1.17
N HIS A 311 -1.20 23.00 0.39
CA HIS A 311 -1.90 21.74 0.13
C HIS A 311 -1.92 20.90 1.42
N PRO A 312 -3.09 20.47 1.92
CA PRO A 312 -3.19 19.76 3.19
C PRO A 312 -2.29 18.52 3.27
N GLY A 313 -2.26 17.69 2.23
CA GLY A 313 -1.42 16.50 2.21
C GLY A 313 0.06 16.84 2.20
N GLN A 314 0.47 17.90 1.49
CA GLN A 314 1.86 18.36 1.49
C GLN A 314 2.29 18.81 2.89
N ILE A 315 1.43 19.57 3.58
CA ILE A 315 1.68 20.02 4.96
C ILE A 315 1.82 18.81 5.89
N ASP A 316 0.92 17.84 5.78
CA ASP A 316 0.91 16.62 6.60
C ASP A 316 2.22 15.83 6.47
N VAL A 317 2.64 15.56 5.23
CA VAL A 317 3.89 14.81 4.95
C VAL A 317 5.11 15.61 5.42
N SER A 318 5.15 16.92 5.14
CA SER A 318 6.26 17.79 5.55
C SER A 318 6.44 17.80 7.07
N ASN A 319 5.34 17.97 7.81
CA ASN A 319 5.38 18.01 9.28
C ASN A 319 5.78 16.67 9.87
N ALA A 320 5.25 15.56 9.34
CA ALA A 320 5.59 14.21 9.80
C ALA A 320 7.08 13.92 9.59
N ILE A 321 7.60 14.09 8.37
CA ILE A 321 9.00 13.81 8.05
C ILE A 321 9.94 14.74 8.83
N HIS A 322 9.61 16.04 8.94
CA HIS A 322 10.43 16.97 9.73
C HIS A 322 10.55 16.53 11.19
N TYR A 323 9.46 16.06 11.80
CA TYR A 323 9.51 15.50 13.15
C TYR A 323 10.29 14.19 13.21
N PHE A 324 10.10 13.28 12.25
CA PHE A 324 10.79 11.99 12.21
C PHE A 324 12.31 12.14 12.16
N LEU A 325 12.81 13.18 11.49
CA LEU A 325 14.24 13.51 11.37
C LEU A 325 14.80 14.29 12.57
N ALA A 326 13.96 14.68 13.53
CA ALA A 326 14.40 15.44 14.69
C ALA A 326 15.50 14.70 15.45
N ASN A 327 16.57 15.42 15.79
CA ASN A 327 17.77 14.91 16.49
C ASN A 327 18.57 13.83 15.74
N SER A 328 18.25 13.53 14.47
CA SER A 328 19.11 12.65 13.67
C SER A 328 20.53 13.21 13.58
N LYS A 329 21.51 12.31 13.69
CA LYS A 329 22.95 12.59 13.53
C LYS A 329 23.46 12.28 12.12
N LEU A 330 22.61 11.72 11.26
CA LEU A 330 23.00 11.28 9.92
C LEU A 330 22.61 12.26 8.81
N ILE A 331 21.74 13.24 9.11
CA ILE A 331 21.32 14.26 8.14
C ILE A 331 22.34 15.40 8.01
N ASN A 332 22.39 16.00 6.82
CA ASN A 332 23.24 17.16 6.54
C ASN A 332 22.50 18.47 6.88
N ARG A 333 22.96 19.14 7.95
CA ARG A 333 22.46 20.47 8.38
C ARG A 333 23.39 21.63 8.00
N GLU A 334 24.62 21.34 7.57
CA GLU A 334 25.65 22.36 7.36
C GLU A 334 25.63 22.97 5.96
N GLY A 335 24.72 22.53 5.08
CA GLY A 335 24.37 23.16 3.81
C GLY A 335 25.59 23.47 2.94
N GLY A 336 25.97 22.53 2.06
CA GLY A 336 27.23 22.50 1.27
C GLY A 336 27.55 23.72 0.40
N ALA A 337 27.67 24.90 0.99
CA ALA A 337 27.84 26.17 0.30
C ALA A 337 29.25 26.32 -0.31
N ASN A 338 30.22 25.49 0.08
CA ASN A 338 31.63 25.69 -0.25
C ASN A 338 32.40 24.42 -0.71
N THR A 339 31.73 23.30 -1.05
CA THR A 339 32.43 22.02 -1.37
C THR A 339 32.48 21.66 -2.86
N GLY A 340 31.85 22.44 -3.76
CA GLY A 340 31.78 22.08 -5.19
C GLY A 340 30.90 20.86 -5.50
N GLU A 341 30.19 20.35 -4.50
CA GLU A 341 29.26 19.22 -4.61
C GLU A 341 27.83 19.70 -4.94
N LEU A 342 26.93 18.75 -5.21
CA LEU A 342 25.51 19.05 -5.40
C LEU A 342 24.94 19.73 -4.15
N ARG A 343 24.53 21.00 -4.30
CA ARG A 343 23.98 21.81 -3.20
C ARG A 343 22.63 21.32 -2.67
N GLN A 344 21.88 20.55 -3.46
CA GLN A 344 20.52 20.15 -3.17
C GLN A 344 20.34 18.64 -3.35
N ASP A 345 19.55 18.04 -2.46
CA ASP A 345 19.08 16.67 -2.65
C ASP A 345 18.32 16.50 -3.97
N ARG A 346 18.34 15.28 -4.50
CA ARG A 346 17.52 14.89 -5.65
C ARG A 346 16.03 14.86 -5.29
N TYR A 347 15.19 14.81 -6.30
CA TYR A 347 13.73 15.01 -6.14
C TYR A 347 13.09 13.90 -5.30
N SER A 348 13.59 12.67 -5.38
CA SER A 348 13.11 11.53 -4.60
C SER A 348 13.10 11.78 -3.09
N LEU A 349 13.97 12.66 -2.59
CA LEU A 349 13.96 13.16 -1.21
C LEU A 349 13.29 14.52 -1.11
N ARG A 350 13.79 15.51 -1.86
CA ARG A 350 13.42 16.92 -1.69
C ARG A 350 11.98 17.24 -2.01
N THR A 351 11.38 16.53 -2.96
CA THR A 351 10.00 16.78 -3.38
C THR A 351 9.00 15.77 -2.80
N ALA A 352 9.42 14.96 -1.82
CA ALA A 352 8.57 13.92 -1.25
C ALA A 352 7.25 14.45 -0.67
N PRO A 353 7.19 15.60 0.03
CA PRO A 353 5.91 16.16 0.49
C PRO A 353 4.98 16.54 -0.65
N GLN A 354 5.52 17.08 -1.75
CA GLN A 354 4.73 17.47 -2.93
C GLN A 354 4.27 16.27 -3.76
N TRP A 355 4.93 15.12 -3.61
CA TRP A 355 4.62 13.89 -4.32
C TRP A 355 3.64 12.99 -3.55
N ILE A 356 3.89 12.78 -2.25
CA ILE A 356 3.03 11.96 -1.38
C ILE A 356 1.79 12.74 -0.92
N GLY A 357 1.89 14.07 -0.80
CA GLY A 357 0.79 14.91 -0.33
C GLY A 357 -0.53 14.73 -1.10
N PRO A 358 -0.55 14.87 -2.43
CA PRO A 358 -1.74 14.63 -3.24
C PRO A 358 -2.31 13.20 -3.08
N VAL A 359 -1.46 12.20 -2.85
CA VAL A 359 -1.91 10.82 -2.57
C VAL A 359 -2.70 10.76 -1.26
N LEU A 360 -2.27 11.48 -0.22
CA LEU A 360 -3.03 11.56 1.04
C LEU A 360 -4.39 12.24 0.85
N GLU A 361 -4.46 13.26 -0.02
CA GLU A 361 -5.71 13.95 -0.35
C GLU A 361 -6.69 13.01 -1.09
N ASP A 362 -6.18 12.25 -2.06
CA ASP A 362 -6.95 11.23 -2.78
C ASP A 362 -7.44 10.10 -1.86
N LEU A 363 -6.57 9.61 -0.96
CA LEU A 363 -6.95 8.59 0.03
C LEU A 363 -7.97 9.12 1.05
N SER A 364 -7.93 10.42 1.38
CA SER A 364 -8.95 11.04 2.23
C SER A 364 -10.33 10.97 1.57
N LEU A 365 -10.41 11.34 0.29
CA LEU A 365 -11.67 11.28 -0.46
C LEU A 365 -12.13 9.84 -0.68
N ALA A 366 -11.21 8.92 -1.00
CA ALA A 366 -11.52 7.51 -1.14
C ALA A 366 -12.06 6.91 0.16
N HIS A 367 -11.49 7.29 1.31
CA HIS A 367 -11.96 6.87 2.62
C HIS A 367 -13.34 7.38 2.96
N GLU A 368 -13.62 8.66 2.68
CA GLU A 368 -14.96 9.22 2.83
C GLU A 368 -16.00 8.49 1.97
N GLN A 369 -15.68 8.30 0.68
CA GLN A 369 -16.55 7.63 -0.29
C GLN A 369 -16.90 6.19 0.14
N VAL A 370 -15.90 5.40 0.51
CA VAL A 370 -16.14 4.03 1.00
C VAL A 370 -16.89 4.06 2.33
N SER A 371 -16.55 4.96 3.26
CA SER A 371 -17.23 5.06 4.55
C SER A 371 -18.72 5.39 4.42
N ILE A 372 -19.10 6.21 3.44
CA ILE A 372 -20.51 6.50 3.12
C ILE A 372 -21.19 5.27 2.53
N GLU A 373 -20.54 4.58 1.59
CA GLU A 373 -21.09 3.36 0.97
C GLU A 373 -21.40 2.28 2.02
N LEU A 374 -20.52 2.09 3.02
CA LEU A 374 -20.71 1.11 4.10
C LEU A 374 -21.95 1.39 4.97
N LYS A 375 -22.42 2.64 4.99
CA LYS A 375 -23.57 3.14 5.76
C LYS A 375 -24.81 3.35 4.89
N SER A 376 -24.73 3.01 3.61
CA SER A 376 -25.78 3.30 2.63
C SER A 376 -26.71 2.11 2.43
N VAL A 377 -27.97 2.40 2.10
CA VAL A 377 -28.91 1.38 1.64
C VAL A 377 -28.74 1.19 0.15
N THR A 378 -28.04 0.11 -0.20
CA THR A 378 -27.79 -0.29 -1.58
C THR A 378 -28.77 -1.39 -1.95
N ASP A 379 -29.99 -1.02 -2.35
CA ASP A 379 -31.06 -1.95 -2.72
C ASP A 379 -32.06 -1.27 -3.67
N ASN A 380 -32.91 -2.05 -4.32
CA ASN A 380 -34.05 -1.58 -5.10
C ASN A 380 -35.14 -2.67 -5.23
N PRO A 381 -36.43 -2.32 -5.10
CA PRO A 381 -36.94 -1.03 -4.63
C PRO A 381 -36.71 -0.82 -3.14
N LEU A 382 -36.82 0.43 -2.69
CA LEU A 382 -36.84 0.79 -1.28
C LEU A 382 -38.28 0.83 -0.76
N VAL A 383 -38.45 0.48 0.53
CA VAL A 383 -39.74 0.53 1.23
C VAL A 383 -39.68 1.66 2.25
N ASP A 384 -40.35 2.77 1.95
CA ASP A 384 -40.40 3.95 2.81
C ASP A 384 -41.52 3.82 3.85
N TRP A 385 -41.29 2.95 4.84
CA TRP A 385 -42.30 2.62 5.86
C TRP A 385 -42.60 3.80 6.80
N GLU A 386 -41.70 4.78 6.93
CA GLU A 386 -41.91 5.98 7.75
C GLU A 386 -42.78 7.02 7.03
N ALA A 387 -42.56 7.24 5.73
CA ALA A 387 -43.26 8.28 4.96
C ALA A 387 -44.48 7.76 4.18
N GLY A 388 -45.34 6.98 4.83
CA GLY A 388 -46.63 6.54 4.24
C GLY A 388 -46.60 5.20 3.50
N GLY A 389 -45.45 4.51 3.49
CA GLY A 389 -45.31 3.15 3.02
C GLY A 389 -45.05 3.02 1.52
N ASP A 390 -44.54 4.06 0.86
CA ASP A 390 -44.29 4.04 -0.59
C ASP A 390 -43.19 3.05 -0.99
N ILE A 391 -43.35 2.47 -2.17
CA ILE A 391 -42.37 1.58 -2.80
C ILE A 391 -41.62 2.36 -3.87
N LEU A 392 -40.37 2.72 -3.59
CA LEU A 392 -39.59 3.63 -4.42
C LEU A 392 -38.58 2.88 -5.28
N HIS A 393 -38.67 3.07 -6.60
CA HIS A 393 -37.74 2.49 -7.57
C HIS A 393 -36.59 3.46 -7.89
N GLY A 394 -35.36 2.99 -7.77
CA GLY A 394 -34.16 3.81 -7.94
C GLY A 394 -32.92 3.01 -8.34
N GLY A 395 -31.77 3.66 -8.28
CA GLY A 395 -30.48 3.14 -8.76
C GLY A 395 -29.40 2.97 -7.69
N ASN A 396 -29.75 2.87 -6.40
CA ASN A 396 -28.80 2.82 -5.28
C ASN A 396 -27.85 1.60 -5.31
N PHE A 397 -28.12 0.63 -6.18
CA PHE A 397 -27.28 -0.53 -6.43
C PHE A 397 -26.02 -0.24 -7.27
N GLN A 398 -25.87 0.99 -7.79
CA GLN A 398 -24.80 1.36 -8.72
C GLN A 398 -23.53 1.77 -7.97
N ALA A 399 -22.51 0.92 -7.99
CA ALA A 399 -21.28 1.10 -7.18
C ALA A 399 -20.23 2.07 -7.78
N LYS A 400 -20.62 3.07 -8.59
CA LYS A 400 -19.64 3.93 -9.29
C LYS A 400 -18.76 4.73 -8.33
N VAL A 401 -19.29 5.09 -7.16
CA VAL A 401 -18.53 5.74 -6.08
C VAL A 401 -17.38 4.85 -5.57
N VAL A 402 -17.60 3.53 -5.47
CA VAL A 402 -16.58 2.57 -5.06
C VAL A 402 -15.47 2.46 -6.12
N THR A 403 -15.82 2.43 -7.41
CA THR A 403 -14.81 2.50 -8.50
C THR A 403 -14.00 3.79 -8.42
N SER A 404 -14.66 4.92 -8.18
CA SER A 404 -14.00 6.24 -8.06
C SER A 404 -12.99 6.26 -6.91
N ALA A 405 -13.32 5.67 -5.76
CA ALA A 405 -12.43 5.55 -4.61
C ALA A 405 -11.25 4.63 -4.93
N LEU A 406 -11.51 3.44 -5.47
CA LEU A 406 -10.49 2.41 -5.71
C LEU A 406 -9.48 2.80 -6.79
N GLU A 407 -9.89 3.51 -7.83
CA GLU A 407 -8.97 3.99 -8.86
C GLU A 407 -8.02 5.06 -8.33
N LYS A 408 -8.50 5.96 -7.47
CA LYS A 408 -7.64 6.93 -6.76
C LYS A 408 -6.66 6.22 -5.84
N THR A 409 -7.15 5.29 -5.02
CA THR A 409 -6.30 4.47 -4.16
C THR A 409 -5.22 3.78 -4.98
N ARG A 410 -5.57 3.09 -6.07
CA ARG A 410 -4.61 2.35 -6.90
C ARG A 410 -3.57 3.24 -7.58
N GLN A 411 -3.97 4.41 -8.09
CA GLN A 411 -3.03 5.40 -8.63
C GLN A 411 -2.11 5.97 -7.53
N GLY A 412 -2.66 6.20 -6.34
CA GLY A 412 -1.90 6.59 -5.15
C GLY A 412 -0.82 5.58 -4.76
N LEU A 413 -1.16 4.28 -4.76
CA LEU A 413 -0.22 3.19 -4.49
C LEU A 413 0.94 3.17 -5.50
N GLN A 414 0.63 3.32 -6.79
CA GLN A 414 1.67 3.41 -7.82
C GLN A 414 2.56 4.64 -7.64
N THR A 415 1.97 5.78 -7.26
CA THR A 415 2.68 7.04 -7.01
C THR A 415 3.64 6.88 -5.83
N ILE A 416 3.19 6.27 -4.73
CA ILE A 416 4.05 5.91 -3.59
C ILE A 416 5.17 4.96 -4.04
N GLY A 417 4.85 3.89 -4.78
CA GLY A 417 5.85 2.96 -5.31
C GLY A 417 6.93 3.68 -6.11
N ARG A 418 6.55 4.64 -6.96
CA ARG A 418 7.49 5.37 -7.83
C ARG A 418 8.55 6.14 -7.06
N ILE A 419 8.17 6.82 -5.98
CA ILE A 419 9.12 7.60 -5.18
C ILE A 419 10.01 6.69 -4.33
N LEU A 420 9.44 5.65 -3.71
CA LEU A 420 10.21 4.68 -2.91
C LEU A 420 11.21 3.89 -3.77
N PHE A 421 10.82 3.49 -4.99
CA PHE A 421 11.73 2.90 -5.96
C PHE A 421 12.89 3.84 -6.31
N SER A 422 12.61 5.12 -6.56
CA SER A 422 13.66 6.11 -6.82
C SER A 422 14.59 6.31 -5.62
N GLN A 423 14.06 6.37 -4.40
CA GLN A 423 14.88 6.47 -3.18
C GLN A 423 15.79 5.25 -3.01
N CYS A 424 15.26 4.04 -3.25
CA CYS A 424 16.03 2.80 -3.15
C CYS A 424 17.15 2.72 -4.20
N THR A 425 16.84 3.02 -5.46
CA THR A 425 17.82 2.99 -6.57
C THR A 425 18.91 4.05 -6.42
N GLU A 426 18.58 5.24 -5.92
CA GLU A 426 19.57 6.26 -5.61
C GLU A 426 20.48 5.87 -4.44
N MET A 427 19.94 5.17 -3.43
CA MET A 427 20.69 4.74 -2.25
C MET A 427 21.74 3.64 -2.56
N ILE A 428 21.45 2.75 -3.51
CA ILE A 428 22.36 1.63 -3.83
C ILE A 428 23.45 2.01 -4.84
N ASN A 429 23.33 3.19 -5.46
CA ASN A 429 24.23 3.68 -6.48
C ASN A 429 25.26 4.67 -5.89
N PRO A 430 26.57 4.35 -5.94
CA PRO A 430 27.62 5.18 -5.35
C PRO A 430 27.72 6.58 -5.97
N ALA A 431 27.22 6.78 -7.20
CA ALA A 431 27.19 8.09 -7.84
C ALA A 431 26.12 9.04 -7.24
N THR A 432 25.19 8.50 -6.44
CA THR A 432 24.03 9.24 -5.95
C THR A 432 23.84 9.16 -4.44
N ASN A 433 24.48 8.22 -3.75
CA ASN A 433 24.19 7.87 -2.37
C ASN A 433 25.13 8.49 -1.31
N HIS A 434 26.01 9.42 -1.69
CA HIS A 434 26.93 10.13 -0.78
C HIS A 434 27.84 9.19 0.04
N GLY A 435 28.58 8.32 -0.64
CA GLY A 435 29.66 7.52 -0.02
C GLY A 435 29.27 6.17 0.54
N LEU A 436 28.05 5.70 0.29
CA LEU A 436 27.69 4.30 0.54
C LEU A 436 28.29 3.41 -0.55
N PRO A 437 28.75 2.19 -0.21
CA PRO A 437 29.31 1.26 -1.18
C PRO A 437 28.26 0.79 -2.19
N PRO A 438 28.66 0.40 -3.41
CA PRO A 438 27.73 -0.07 -4.43
C PRO A 438 26.97 -1.31 -3.95
N ASN A 439 25.67 -1.35 -4.21
CA ASN A 439 24.78 -2.43 -3.78
C ASN A 439 24.79 -2.69 -2.26
N LEU A 440 25.17 -1.69 -1.45
CA LEU A 440 25.17 -1.73 0.01
C LEU A 440 26.01 -2.88 0.61
N VAL A 441 27.15 -3.15 -0.03
CA VAL A 441 28.10 -4.19 0.39
C VAL A 441 28.94 -3.69 1.57
N ALA A 442 29.01 -4.46 2.66
CA ALA A 442 29.83 -4.10 3.82
C ALA A 442 31.31 -4.48 3.68
N GLY A 443 31.59 -5.57 2.95
CA GLY A 443 32.95 -6.02 2.64
C GLY A 443 33.47 -5.45 1.32
N ASP A 444 34.26 -6.25 0.60
CA ASP A 444 34.88 -5.86 -0.67
C ASP A 444 33.87 -5.85 -1.83
N PRO A 445 33.67 -4.71 -2.53
CA PRO A 445 32.76 -4.59 -3.66
C PRO A 445 33.05 -5.52 -4.84
N SER A 446 34.30 -6.00 -5.00
CA SER A 446 34.64 -6.95 -6.06
C SER A 446 34.12 -8.36 -5.84
N ARG A 447 33.75 -8.69 -4.59
CA ARG A 447 33.39 -10.05 -4.17
C ARG A 447 31.89 -10.25 -3.99
N SER A 448 31.16 -9.20 -3.62
CA SER A 448 29.75 -9.29 -3.30
C SER A 448 28.91 -8.23 -4.01
N PHE A 449 27.65 -8.55 -4.28
CA PHE A 449 26.70 -7.69 -4.98
C PHE A 449 25.32 -7.72 -4.30
N ILE A 450 25.28 -7.94 -2.99
CA ILE A 450 24.11 -8.24 -2.13
C ILE A 450 22.78 -7.70 -2.66
N TRP A 451 22.71 -6.41 -3.03
CA TRP A 451 21.46 -5.76 -3.44
C TRP A 451 21.13 -5.78 -4.95
N LYS A 452 22.05 -6.21 -5.82
CA LYS A 452 21.86 -6.21 -7.28
C LYS A 452 20.63 -7.02 -7.71
N GLY A 453 20.39 -8.18 -7.11
CA GLY A 453 19.22 -9.00 -7.43
C GLY A 453 17.92 -8.33 -7.00
N THR A 454 17.91 -7.69 -5.84
CA THR A 454 16.74 -6.99 -5.32
C THR A 454 16.44 -5.72 -6.13
N ASP A 455 17.44 -5.02 -6.63
CA ASP A 455 17.27 -3.89 -7.57
C ASP A 455 16.44 -4.29 -8.80
N ILE A 456 16.77 -5.43 -9.41
CA ILE A 456 16.01 -6.00 -10.54
C ILE A 456 14.57 -6.31 -10.12
N MET A 457 14.39 -6.89 -8.92
CA MET A 457 13.06 -7.23 -8.39
C MET A 457 12.21 -5.98 -8.16
N ILE A 458 12.72 -4.93 -7.51
CA ILE A 458 11.94 -3.71 -7.28
C ILE A 458 11.63 -2.96 -8.58
N ALA A 459 12.48 -3.07 -9.60
CA ALA A 459 12.19 -2.53 -10.94
C ALA A 459 11.02 -3.27 -11.60
N ALA A 460 10.97 -4.60 -11.50
CA ALA A 460 9.85 -5.40 -11.98
C ALA A 460 8.55 -5.07 -11.23
N LEU A 461 8.60 -4.99 -9.90
CA LEU A 461 7.44 -4.60 -9.08
C LEU A 461 6.93 -3.20 -9.44
N GLN A 462 7.83 -2.23 -9.60
CA GLN A 462 7.43 -0.87 -9.97
C GLN A 462 6.83 -0.80 -11.39
N ALA A 463 7.33 -1.61 -12.32
CA ALA A 463 6.75 -1.72 -13.66
C ALA A 463 5.33 -2.32 -13.61
N GLU A 464 5.13 -3.37 -12.82
CA GLU A 464 3.81 -3.97 -12.62
C GLU A 464 2.83 -3.00 -11.94
N LEU A 465 3.25 -2.26 -10.91
CA LEU A 465 2.45 -1.17 -10.32
C LEU A 465 2.04 -0.13 -11.37
N GLY A 466 2.96 0.22 -12.27
CA GLY A 466 2.69 1.12 -13.39
C GLY A 466 1.56 0.63 -14.29
N PHE A 467 1.54 -0.68 -14.60
CA PHE A 467 0.46 -1.28 -15.39
C PHE A 467 -0.87 -1.35 -14.61
N LEU A 468 -0.82 -1.73 -13.34
CA LEU A 468 -2.01 -1.85 -12.48
C LEU A 468 -2.71 -0.52 -12.26
N ALA A 469 -2.01 0.61 -12.33
CA ALA A 469 -2.58 1.94 -12.17
C ALA A 469 -3.59 2.34 -13.26
N ASN A 470 -3.67 1.61 -14.38
CA ASN A 470 -4.64 1.89 -15.44
C ASN A 470 -6.10 1.80 -14.92
N PRO A 471 -6.99 2.69 -15.41
CA PRO A 471 -8.39 2.70 -15.00
C PRO A 471 -9.13 1.45 -15.52
N VAL A 472 -10.04 0.94 -14.69
CA VAL A 472 -10.96 -0.14 -15.07
C VAL A 472 -12.28 0.45 -15.57
N GLY A 473 -12.71 1.58 -14.99
CA GLY A 473 -13.98 2.23 -15.27
C GLY A 473 -14.14 2.76 -16.70
N SER A 474 -13.06 2.83 -17.49
CA SER A 474 -13.11 3.14 -18.93
C SER A 474 -13.52 1.96 -19.81
N HIS A 475 -13.59 0.74 -19.24
CA HIS A 475 -13.87 -0.50 -19.97
C HIS A 475 -15.33 -0.98 -19.87
N VAL A 476 -16.24 -0.11 -19.42
CA VAL A 476 -17.68 -0.41 -19.29
C VAL A 476 -18.25 -0.95 -20.60
N GLN A 477 -18.96 -2.06 -20.51
CA GLN A 477 -19.67 -2.70 -21.62
C GLN A 477 -21.18 -2.66 -21.37
N THR A 478 -21.96 -2.55 -22.45
CA THR A 478 -23.40 -2.73 -22.37
C THR A 478 -23.73 -4.19 -22.04
N ALA A 479 -24.54 -4.40 -21.01
CA ALA A 479 -24.89 -5.74 -20.52
C ALA A 479 -26.41 -5.91 -20.32
N GLU A 480 -26.83 -7.16 -20.12
CA GLU A 480 -28.18 -7.55 -19.70
C GLU A 480 -29.28 -6.92 -20.58
N MET A 481 -29.35 -7.36 -21.84
CA MET A 481 -30.34 -6.89 -22.82
C MET A 481 -30.38 -5.35 -23.00
N ASN A 482 -29.21 -4.70 -22.89
CA ASN A 482 -29.02 -3.25 -22.91
C ASN A 482 -29.64 -2.48 -21.74
N ASN A 483 -30.24 -3.15 -20.77
CA ASN A 483 -30.74 -2.49 -19.55
C ASN A 483 -29.59 -1.96 -18.69
N GLN A 484 -28.46 -2.68 -18.63
CA GLN A 484 -27.26 -2.26 -17.91
C GLN A 484 -26.23 -1.66 -18.86
N ALA A 485 -26.65 -0.63 -19.61
CA ALA A 485 -25.80 0.10 -20.56
C ALA A 485 -24.64 0.86 -19.89
N VAL A 486 -24.79 1.19 -18.60
CA VAL A 486 -23.72 1.71 -17.75
C VAL A 486 -23.60 0.87 -16.48
N ASN A 487 -22.36 0.64 -16.04
CA ASN A 487 -22.03 -0.13 -14.86
C ASN A 487 -20.71 0.35 -14.25
N SER A 488 -20.48 0.01 -12.98
CA SER A 488 -19.34 0.58 -12.24
C SER A 488 -18.05 -0.21 -12.42
N LEU A 489 -18.13 -1.53 -12.63
CA LEU A 489 -17.00 -2.46 -12.59
C LEU A 489 -16.24 -2.44 -11.25
N ALA A 490 -16.90 -2.04 -10.16
CA ALA A 490 -16.26 -1.78 -8.87
C ALA A 490 -15.50 -2.98 -8.30
N LEU A 491 -16.08 -4.19 -8.34
CA LEU A 491 -15.39 -5.40 -7.88
C LEU A 491 -14.10 -5.67 -8.68
N ILE A 492 -14.11 -5.42 -9.99
CA ILE A 492 -12.93 -5.60 -10.85
C ILE A 492 -11.85 -4.59 -10.47
N SER A 493 -12.24 -3.32 -10.26
CA SER A 493 -11.33 -2.28 -9.76
C SER A 493 -10.74 -2.65 -8.38
N GLY A 494 -11.56 -3.21 -7.48
CA GLY A 494 -11.13 -3.65 -6.16
C GLY A 494 -10.09 -4.76 -6.20
N ARG A 495 -10.31 -5.77 -7.06
CA ARG A 495 -9.35 -6.87 -7.28
C ARG A 495 -7.98 -6.37 -7.70
N TYR A 496 -7.91 -5.48 -8.69
CA TYR A 496 -6.63 -4.91 -9.14
C TYR A 496 -6.01 -3.94 -8.13
N THR A 497 -6.83 -3.31 -7.29
CA THR A 497 -6.31 -2.45 -6.20
C THR A 497 -5.65 -3.30 -5.11
N LEU A 498 -6.22 -4.45 -4.75
CA LEU A 498 -5.56 -5.38 -3.82
C LEU A 498 -4.29 -5.99 -4.40
N GLN A 499 -4.25 -6.30 -5.70
CA GLN A 499 -3.00 -6.71 -6.35
C GLN A 499 -1.94 -5.60 -6.27
N ALA A 500 -2.32 -4.33 -6.47
CA ALA A 500 -1.40 -3.20 -6.30
C ALA A 500 -0.91 -3.06 -4.85
N VAL A 501 -1.77 -3.32 -3.85
CA VAL A 501 -1.37 -3.37 -2.44
C VAL A 501 -0.30 -4.45 -2.21
N GLU A 502 -0.48 -5.65 -2.76
CA GLU A 502 0.48 -6.76 -2.63
C GLU A 502 1.83 -6.41 -3.25
N VAL A 503 1.84 -5.87 -4.46
CA VAL A 503 3.06 -5.47 -5.18
C VAL A 503 3.80 -4.36 -4.42
N LEU A 504 3.08 -3.34 -3.94
CA LEU A 504 3.69 -2.27 -3.14
C LEU A 504 4.23 -2.79 -1.81
N THR A 505 3.56 -3.75 -1.15
CA THR A 505 4.04 -4.38 0.08
C THR A 505 5.42 -4.99 -0.10
N GLN A 506 5.64 -5.72 -1.21
CA GLN A 506 6.94 -6.32 -1.53
C GLN A 506 8.02 -5.26 -1.77
N LEU A 507 7.69 -4.20 -2.51
CA LEU A 507 8.61 -3.09 -2.77
C LEU A 507 9.00 -2.36 -1.48
N MET A 508 8.03 -2.06 -0.61
CA MET A 508 8.27 -1.41 0.68
C MET A 508 9.11 -2.27 1.62
N ALA A 509 8.87 -3.59 1.65
CA ALA A 509 9.66 -4.53 2.43
C ALA A 509 11.12 -4.59 1.96
N ALA A 510 11.34 -4.66 0.65
CA ALA A 510 12.67 -4.59 0.06
C ALA A 510 13.37 -3.26 0.39
N HIS A 511 12.67 -2.14 0.23
CA HIS A 511 13.22 -0.82 0.56
C HIS A 511 13.59 -0.70 2.05
N LEU A 512 12.74 -1.20 2.96
CA LEU A 512 13.03 -1.17 4.39
C LEU A 512 14.29 -1.99 4.74
N LEU A 513 14.48 -3.14 4.11
CA LEU A 513 15.70 -3.93 4.29
C LEU A 513 16.95 -3.16 3.81
N ALA A 514 16.87 -2.54 2.62
CA ALA A 514 17.94 -1.71 2.08
C ALA A 514 18.28 -0.54 3.01
N LEU A 515 17.26 0.13 3.54
CA LEU A 515 17.42 1.24 4.47
C LEU A 515 18.14 0.80 5.74
N CYS A 516 17.73 -0.32 6.35
CA CYS A 516 18.41 -0.81 7.55
C CYS A 516 19.88 -1.15 7.26
N GLN A 517 20.17 -1.77 6.11
CA GLN A 517 21.54 -2.05 5.67
C GLN A 517 22.35 -0.75 5.46
N ALA A 518 21.78 0.25 4.80
CA ALA A 518 22.44 1.53 4.53
C ALA A 518 22.72 2.33 5.82
N LEU A 519 21.76 2.35 6.75
CA LEU A 519 21.93 3.01 8.05
C LEU A 519 23.02 2.32 8.88
N ASP A 520 23.11 0.99 8.83
CA ASP A 520 24.21 0.26 9.43
C ASP A 520 25.57 0.62 8.83
N LEU A 521 25.67 0.71 7.50
CA LEU A 521 26.90 1.12 6.82
C LEU A 521 27.32 2.55 7.16
N ARG A 522 26.37 3.47 7.35
CA ARG A 522 26.66 4.84 7.83
C ARG A 522 27.31 4.83 9.20
N VAL A 523 26.74 4.08 10.14
CA VAL A 523 27.25 4.03 11.52
C VAL A 523 28.54 3.22 11.61
N LEU A 524 28.71 2.18 10.79
CA LEU A 524 29.97 1.48 10.62
C LEU A 524 31.09 2.45 10.20
N ARG A 525 30.85 3.30 9.20
CA ARG A 525 31.81 4.33 8.77
C ARG A 525 32.16 5.29 9.91
N ILE A 526 31.16 5.77 10.66
CA ILE A 526 31.40 6.68 11.80
C ILE A 526 32.31 6.00 12.84
N LYS A 527 31.99 4.78 13.25
CA LYS A 527 32.78 4.03 14.24
C LYS A 527 34.21 3.78 13.76
N PHE A 528 34.38 3.45 12.47
CA PHE A 528 35.70 3.29 11.87
C PHE A 528 36.51 4.59 11.94
N LEU A 529 35.92 5.72 11.52
CA LEU A 529 36.61 7.01 11.52
C LEU A 529 36.98 7.44 12.95
N ASP A 530 36.09 7.24 13.92
CA ASP A 530 36.35 7.53 15.33
C ASP A 530 37.55 6.71 15.83
N ALA A 531 37.57 5.40 15.54
CA ALA A 531 38.63 4.48 15.96
C ALA A 531 40.00 4.77 15.30
N PHE A 532 40.00 5.16 14.01
CA PHE A 532 41.23 5.34 13.25
C PHE A 532 41.84 6.75 13.38
N SER A 533 41.04 7.76 13.71
CA SER A 533 41.45 9.18 13.74
C SER A 533 42.75 9.46 14.50
N GLN A 534 42.88 8.91 15.73
CA GLN A 534 44.04 9.15 16.58
C GLN A 534 45.30 8.48 16.03
N ASP A 535 45.18 7.25 15.54
CA ASP A 535 46.30 6.52 14.93
C ASP A 535 46.75 7.22 13.65
N PHE A 536 45.82 7.65 12.80
CA PHE A 536 46.13 8.44 11.61
C PHE A 536 46.92 9.71 11.95
N LEU A 537 46.42 10.52 12.90
CA LEU A 537 47.07 11.78 13.29
C LEU A 537 48.48 11.52 13.85
N LYS A 538 48.62 10.54 14.75
CA LYS A 538 49.90 10.17 15.37
C LYS A 538 50.91 9.66 14.35
N MET A 539 50.49 8.78 13.43
CA MET A 539 51.36 8.23 12.38
C MET A 539 51.80 9.32 11.42
N THR A 540 50.90 10.23 11.06
CA THR A 540 51.18 11.36 10.15
C THR A 540 52.11 12.38 10.80
N GLN A 541 51.90 12.74 12.07
CA GLN A 541 52.79 13.60 12.85
C GLN A 541 54.18 12.99 12.97
N THR A 542 54.27 11.73 13.39
CA THR A 542 55.55 11.03 13.55
C THR A 542 56.33 10.96 12.23
N ALA A 543 55.64 10.77 11.11
CA ALA A 543 56.26 10.69 9.79
C ALA A 543 56.80 12.03 9.29
N PHE A 544 56.10 13.15 9.57
CA PHE A 544 56.36 14.42 8.88
C PHE A 544 56.85 15.57 9.76
N ASP A 545 56.68 15.53 11.08
CA ASP A 545 57.21 16.56 12.01
C ASP A 545 58.68 16.90 11.79
N PRO A 546 59.61 15.93 11.54
CA PRO A 546 61.02 16.23 11.29
C PRO A 546 61.29 17.03 10.01
N TYR A 547 60.30 17.14 9.12
CA TYR A 547 60.42 17.72 7.79
C TYR A 547 59.56 18.97 7.60
N LEU A 548 58.69 19.33 8.55
CA LEU A 548 57.82 20.50 8.39
C LEU A 548 58.60 21.81 8.29
N LYS A 549 58.13 22.72 7.44
CA LYS A 549 58.64 24.10 7.35
C LYS A 549 58.35 24.87 8.65
N ASP A 550 57.15 24.69 9.19
CA ASP A 550 56.65 25.27 10.44
C ASP A 550 55.78 24.22 11.15
N HIS A 551 55.83 24.14 12.49
CA HIS A 551 54.92 23.27 13.25
C HIS A 551 53.51 23.86 13.25
N ASP A 552 52.55 23.09 12.71
CA ASP A 552 51.17 23.50 12.52
C ASP A 552 50.25 22.31 12.82
N THR A 553 49.53 22.36 13.96
CA THR A 553 48.58 21.30 14.34
C THR A 553 47.34 21.30 13.46
N GLU A 554 46.91 22.44 12.93
CA GLU A 554 45.75 22.55 12.03
C GLU A 554 46.04 21.86 10.69
N PHE A 555 47.30 21.81 10.26
CA PHE A 555 47.70 21.08 9.07
C PHE A 555 47.36 19.58 9.16
N PHE A 556 47.68 18.91 10.27
CA PHE A 556 47.38 17.48 10.42
C PHE A 556 45.87 17.18 10.48
N GLU A 557 45.10 18.06 11.13
CA GLU A 557 43.64 17.98 11.11
C GLU A 557 43.08 18.17 9.69
N SER A 558 43.66 19.08 8.91
CA SER A 558 43.28 19.26 7.50
C SER A 558 43.55 18.02 6.64
N LEU A 559 44.65 17.30 6.90
CA LEU A 559 44.96 16.02 6.24
C LEU A 559 43.96 14.93 6.63
N TRP A 560 43.56 14.87 7.90
CA TRP A 560 42.51 13.94 8.34
C TRP A 560 41.17 14.23 7.64
N GLN A 561 40.76 15.50 7.57
CA GLN A 561 39.56 15.88 6.81
C GLN A 561 39.69 15.54 5.32
N GLY A 562 40.89 15.70 4.74
CA GLY A 562 41.21 15.28 3.38
C GLY A 562 41.04 13.78 3.19
N PHE A 563 41.57 12.97 4.11
CA PHE A 563 41.41 11.51 4.11
C PHE A 563 39.93 11.12 4.13
N CYS A 564 39.15 11.69 5.06
CA CYS A 564 37.72 11.42 5.20
C CYS A 564 36.92 11.72 3.92
N ARG A 565 37.23 12.83 3.24
CA ARG A 565 36.62 13.20 1.94
C ARG A 565 37.02 12.26 0.82
N ASN A 566 38.31 11.95 0.69
CA ASN A 566 38.80 11.04 -0.34
C ASN A 566 38.19 9.64 -0.18
N LEU A 567 38.11 9.14 1.06
CA LEU A 567 37.54 7.83 1.37
C LEU A 567 36.06 7.71 0.98
N GLU A 568 35.33 8.83 0.96
CA GLU A 568 33.93 8.88 0.53
C GLU A 568 33.77 8.58 -0.96
N GLY A 569 34.64 9.15 -1.80
CA GLY A 569 34.63 8.94 -3.24
C GLY A 569 35.13 7.55 -3.69
N LEU A 570 35.72 6.79 -2.78
CA LEU A 570 36.37 5.50 -3.07
C LEU A 570 35.54 4.28 -2.61
N GLY A 571 34.23 4.46 -2.37
CA GLY A 571 33.35 3.37 -1.93
C GLY A 571 33.21 2.19 -2.90
N GLY A 572 33.65 2.35 -4.16
CA GLY A 572 33.67 1.27 -5.16
C GLY A 572 34.95 0.45 -5.21
N GLU A 573 35.98 0.81 -4.43
CA GLU A 573 37.24 0.08 -4.35
C GLU A 573 37.24 -0.93 -3.20
N ASP A 574 37.93 -2.06 -3.38
CA ASP A 574 38.20 -3.03 -2.32
C ASP A 574 39.09 -2.42 -1.23
N SER A 575 38.94 -2.89 0.00
CA SER A 575 39.48 -2.25 1.22
C SER A 575 40.97 -1.91 1.11
N ALA A 576 41.81 -2.87 0.73
CA ALA A 576 43.26 -2.67 0.55
C ALA A 576 43.61 -1.54 -0.43
N THR A 577 42.92 -1.48 -1.57
CA THR A 577 43.16 -0.45 -2.59
C THR A 577 42.58 0.88 -2.12
N ARG A 578 41.37 0.85 -1.57
CA ARG A 578 40.62 2.01 -1.09
C ARG A 578 41.40 2.82 -0.07
N PHE A 579 41.93 2.19 0.98
CA PHE A 579 42.70 2.88 2.02
C PHE A 579 44.00 3.44 1.47
N LYS A 580 44.70 2.68 0.63
CA LYS A 580 45.92 3.14 -0.03
C LYS A 580 45.66 4.37 -0.91
N SER A 581 44.67 4.33 -1.80
CA SER A 581 44.27 5.44 -2.66
C SER A 581 43.91 6.69 -1.83
N ALA A 582 43.15 6.53 -0.74
CA ALA A 582 42.75 7.64 0.13
C ALA A 582 43.94 8.34 0.80
N VAL A 583 44.94 7.57 1.24
CA VAL A 583 46.18 8.09 1.85
C VAL A 583 47.10 8.70 0.79
N GLU A 584 47.25 8.04 -0.37
CA GLU A 584 48.08 8.53 -1.48
C GLU A 584 47.59 9.88 -2.03
N ALA A 585 46.28 10.12 -2.02
CA ALA A 585 45.69 11.39 -2.46
C ALA A 585 46.10 12.61 -1.60
N LEU A 586 46.71 12.40 -0.42
CA LEU A 586 47.17 13.48 0.46
C LEU A 586 48.61 13.93 0.17
N GLN A 587 49.33 13.22 -0.71
CA GLN A 587 50.74 13.47 -0.98
C GLN A 587 51.02 14.92 -1.42
N SER A 588 50.17 15.50 -2.27
CA SER A 588 50.34 16.87 -2.76
C SER A 588 50.32 17.89 -1.62
N ALA A 589 49.30 17.81 -0.75
CA ALA A 589 49.16 18.68 0.41
C ALA A 589 50.37 18.56 1.38
N ILE A 590 50.92 17.36 1.52
CA ILE A 590 52.12 17.11 2.32
C ILE A 590 53.37 17.71 1.67
N LEU A 591 53.58 17.48 0.37
CA LEU A 591 54.75 17.99 -0.36
C LEU A 591 54.84 19.52 -0.36
N GLU A 592 53.71 20.23 -0.30
CA GLU A 592 53.68 21.68 -0.22
C GLU A 592 54.23 22.23 1.12
N ARG A 593 54.11 21.47 2.20
CA ARG A 593 54.41 21.90 3.59
C ARG A 593 55.73 21.39 4.15
N ILE A 594 56.35 20.39 3.51
CA ILE A 594 57.63 19.82 3.96
C ILE A 594 58.86 20.42 3.26
N VAL A 595 60.01 20.34 3.92
CA VAL A 595 61.34 20.61 3.37
C VAL A 595 61.91 19.33 2.78
N PHE A 596 62.26 19.35 1.50
CA PHE A 596 62.76 18.17 0.79
C PHE A 596 64.16 17.75 1.27
N ARG A 597 64.30 16.50 1.69
CA ARG A 597 65.56 15.83 2.06
C ARG A 597 65.64 14.44 1.40
N GLU A 598 66.83 13.84 1.38
CA GLU A 598 67.04 12.51 0.80
C GLU A 598 66.14 11.43 1.44
N THR A 599 65.82 11.56 2.72
CA THR A 599 64.97 10.62 3.47
C THR A 599 63.46 10.87 3.31
N THR A 600 63.06 12.01 2.74
CA THR A 600 61.65 12.45 2.69
C THR A 600 60.78 11.52 1.84
N LEU A 601 61.27 11.07 0.68
CA LEU A 601 60.53 10.14 -0.19
C LEU A 601 60.35 8.77 0.46
N THR A 602 61.37 8.31 1.20
CA THR A 602 61.31 7.05 1.96
C THR A 602 60.28 7.16 3.09
N ALA A 603 60.26 8.28 3.82
CA ALA A 603 59.26 8.54 4.85
C ALA A 603 57.83 8.57 4.27
N LEU A 604 57.63 9.24 3.13
CA LEU A 604 56.33 9.29 2.44
C LEU A 604 55.83 7.90 2.03
N LYS A 605 56.68 7.11 1.36
CA LYS A 605 56.33 5.74 0.92
C LYS A 605 56.03 4.83 2.10
N SER A 606 56.83 4.93 3.17
CA SER A 606 56.64 4.16 4.40
C SER A 606 55.34 4.53 5.10
N TRP A 607 55.04 5.83 5.21
CA TRP A 607 53.80 6.33 5.81
C TRP A 607 52.56 5.88 5.02
N ILE A 608 52.58 5.98 3.67
CA ILE A 608 51.47 5.49 2.83
C ILE A 608 51.16 4.02 3.12
N SER A 609 52.19 3.17 3.09
CA SER A 609 52.01 1.72 3.29
C SER A 609 51.48 1.42 4.68
N GLN A 610 52.11 1.97 5.73
CA GLN A 610 51.74 1.67 7.12
C GLN A 610 50.36 2.24 7.47
N CYS A 611 50.05 3.46 7.03
CA CYS A 611 48.79 4.12 7.31
C CYS A 611 47.62 3.42 6.59
N ALA A 612 47.82 2.98 5.35
CA ALA A 612 46.83 2.21 4.60
C ALA A 612 46.56 0.84 5.25
N GLU A 613 47.62 0.07 5.57
CA GLU A 613 47.51 -1.24 6.25
C GLU A 613 46.81 -1.11 7.61
N LYS A 614 47.20 -0.11 8.41
CA LYS A 614 46.56 0.16 9.70
C LYS A 614 45.09 0.57 9.55
N GLY A 615 44.75 1.35 8.53
CA GLY A 615 43.38 1.73 8.21
C GLY A 615 42.52 0.52 7.82
N GLU A 616 43.04 -0.35 6.96
CA GLU A 616 42.41 -1.60 6.55
C GLU A 616 42.16 -2.53 7.74
N ASP A 617 43.19 -2.79 8.55
CA ASP A 617 43.08 -3.61 9.76
C ASP A 617 42.02 -3.06 10.73
N THR A 618 42.02 -1.75 10.94
CA THR A 618 41.05 -1.09 11.84
C THR A 618 39.64 -1.21 11.29
N TYR A 619 39.46 -1.03 9.97
CA TYR A 619 38.15 -1.20 9.33
C TYR A 619 37.65 -2.64 9.48
N GLU A 620 38.50 -3.63 9.25
CA GLU A 620 38.12 -5.03 9.33
C GLU A 620 37.71 -5.44 10.75
N ILE A 621 38.47 -5.01 11.76
CA ILE A 621 38.12 -5.23 13.17
C ILE A 621 36.73 -4.62 13.48
N ILE A 622 36.55 -3.35 13.15
CA ILE A 622 35.29 -2.64 13.43
C ILE A 622 34.12 -3.24 12.64
N ARG A 623 34.34 -3.69 11.40
CA ARG A 623 33.32 -4.34 10.56
C ARG A 623 32.86 -5.66 11.17
N LEU A 624 33.79 -6.51 11.61
CA LEU A 624 33.46 -7.79 12.24
C LEU A 624 32.75 -7.60 13.59
N GLU A 625 33.25 -6.67 14.43
CA GLU A 625 32.61 -6.33 15.70
C GLU A 625 31.19 -5.80 15.48
N TYR A 626 31.01 -4.85 14.57
CA TYR A 626 29.70 -4.28 14.23
C TYR A 626 28.76 -5.34 13.62
N GLY A 627 29.30 -6.27 12.83
CA GLY A 627 28.57 -7.41 12.27
C GLY A 627 27.82 -8.23 13.31
N THR A 628 28.43 -8.42 14.49
CA THR A 628 27.82 -9.19 15.59
C THR A 628 26.78 -8.42 16.40
N SER A 629 26.86 -7.09 16.42
CA SER A 629 25.95 -6.24 17.19
C SER A 629 25.75 -4.88 16.50
N PRO A 630 24.90 -4.82 15.46
CA PRO A 630 24.62 -3.57 14.76
C PRO A 630 23.85 -2.61 15.66
N GLN A 631 24.27 -1.34 15.71
CA GLN A 631 23.79 -0.34 16.66
C GLN A 631 23.55 1.02 15.99
N ALA A 632 22.74 1.05 14.92
CA ALA A 632 22.49 2.32 14.23
C ALA A 632 21.55 3.26 15.00
N ALA A 633 20.59 2.71 15.77
CA ALA A 633 19.51 3.46 16.40
C ALA A 633 19.91 4.75 17.16
N PRO A 634 21.02 4.82 17.94
CA PRO A 634 21.43 6.05 18.63
C PRO A 634 21.87 7.22 17.73
N TYR A 635 22.00 6.99 16.43
CA TYR A 635 22.32 7.99 15.41
C TYR A 635 21.11 8.45 14.62
N LEU A 636 19.98 7.74 14.74
CA LEU A 636 18.80 7.93 13.92
C LEU A 636 17.81 8.91 14.55
N GLY A 637 16.98 9.52 13.70
CA GLY A 637 15.77 10.21 14.11
C GLY A 637 14.77 9.26 14.78
N CYS A 638 13.79 9.81 15.49
CA CYS A 638 12.93 9.04 16.38
C CYS A 638 12.15 7.91 15.68
N ALA A 639 11.59 8.17 14.50
CA ALA A 639 10.80 7.18 13.76
C ALA A 639 11.69 6.09 13.15
N SER A 640 12.81 6.49 12.55
CA SER A 640 13.78 5.58 11.96
C SER A 640 14.42 4.68 13.01
N ALA A 641 14.77 5.20 14.18
CA ALA A 641 15.28 4.42 15.31
C ALA A 641 14.28 3.33 15.72
N ARG A 642 12.99 3.66 15.83
CA ARG A 642 11.94 2.71 16.22
C ARG A 642 11.79 1.61 15.18
N LEU A 643 11.65 1.96 13.91
CA LEU A 643 11.44 0.98 12.85
C LEU A 643 12.69 0.13 12.60
N TYR A 644 13.89 0.70 12.69
CA TYR A 644 15.16 -0.03 12.61
C TYR A 644 15.28 -1.07 13.73
N LYS A 645 14.95 -0.70 14.99
CA LYS A 645 14.96 -1.65 16.12
C LYS A 645 13.96 -2.77 15.91
N TYR A 646 12.76 -2.48 15.44
CA TYR A 646 11.79 -3.51 15.11
C TYR A 646 12.36 -4.53 14.10
N VAL A 647 13.03 -4.07 13.05
CA VAL A 647 13.65 -4.95 12.04
C VAL A 647 14.82 -5.77 12.61
N ARG A 648 15.72 -5.14 13.38
CA ARG A 648 16.94 -5.79 13.88
C ARG A 648 16.69 -6.67 15.11
N GLU A 649 15.84 -6.23 16.04
CA GLU A 649 15.64 -6.84 17.34
C GLU A 649 14.41 -7.76 17.36
N GLU A 650 13.26 -7.30 16.87
CA GLU A 650 12.01 -8.09 16.92
C GLU A 650 11.88 -9.05 15.74
N LEU A 651 12.12 -8.58 14.52
CA LEU A 651 12.17 -9.42 13.34
C LEU A 651 13.51 -10.15 13.19
N GLN A 652 14.52 -9.89 14.03
CA GLN A 652 15.81 -10.57 14.00
C GLN A 652 16.39 -10.70 12.58
N ILE A 653 16.32 -9.62 11.80
CA ILE A 653 16.91 -9.56 10.46
C ILE A 653 18.33 -9.01 10.59
N PRO A 654 19.38 -9.80 10.29
CA PRO A 654 20.76 -9.40 10.57
C PRO A 654 21.24 -8.29 9.63
N PHE A 655 22.30 -7.61 10.06
CA PHE A 655 23.14 -6.81 9.15
C PHE A 655 23.93 -7.77 8.26
N VAL A 656 23.92 -7.56 6.95
CA VAL A 656 24.64 -8.44 6.01
C VAL A 656 26.05 -7.92 5.84
N TYR A 657 26.97 -8.42 6.68
CA TYR A 657 28.37 -7.97 6.68
C TYR A 657 29.32 -8.91 5.92
N ASP A 658 28.95 -10.18 5.78
CA ASP A 658 29.71 -11.25 5.09
C ASP A 658 28.71 -12.09 4.28
N ASP A 659 29.16 -12.62 3.14
CA ASP A 659 28.39 -13.56 2.31
C ASP A 659 28.06 -14.85 3.08
N ALA A 660 28.82 -15.19 4.12
CA ALA A 660 28.51 -16.28 5.05
C ALA A 660 27.12 -16.13 5.73
N VAL A 661 26.64 -14.90 5.94
CA VAL A 661 25.27 -14.65 6.45
C VAL A 661 24.22 -15.11 5.43
N LEU A 662 24.58 -15.07 4.14
CA LEU A 662 23.73 -15.47 3.03
C LEU A 662 23.86 -16.95 2.64
N ASP A 663 24.69 -17.72 3.35
CA ASP A 663 24.96 -19.13 3.04
C ASP A 663 23.80 -20.01 3.53
N SER A 664 22.77 -20.16 2.70
CA SER A 664 21.58 -20.96 3.01
C SER A 664 21.85 -22.45 3.27
N ALA A 665 23.08 -22.94 3.04
CA ALA A 665 23.47 -24.29 3.42
C ALA A 665 23.82 -24.40 4.91
N ARG A 666 23.99 -23.27 5.61
CA ARG A 666 24.22 -23.24 7.06
C ARG A 666 22.91 -23.28 7.83
N PRO A 667 22.90 -23.87 9.04
CA PRO A 667 21.70 -23.90 9.89
C PRO A 667 21.12 -22.51 10.22
N ASP A 668 21.96 -21.49 10.23
CA ASP A 668 21.64 -20.08 10.52
C ASP A 668 21.64 -19.17 9.28
N GLY A 669 21.96 -19.72 8.10
CA GLY A 669 22.01 -18.97 6.86
C GLY A 669 20.63 -18.58 6.35
N THR A 670 20.54 -17.45 5.64
CA THR A 670 19.26 -16.95 5.11
C THR A 670 19.45 -16.25 3.78
N THR A 671 18.39 -16.12 2.97
CA THR A 671 18.47 -15.36 1.72
C THR A 671 17.89 -13.96 1.90
N ILE A 672 18.29 -13.03 1.03
CA ILE A 672 17.64 -11.71 0.94
C ILE A 672 16.12 -11.85 0.73
N GLY A 673 15.69 -12.84 -0.07
CA GLY A 673 14.27 -13.17 -0.24
C GLY A 673 13.59 -13.54 1.08
N ASN A 674 14.21 -14.39 1.90
CA ASN A 674 13.64 -14.75 3.21
C ASN A 674 13.53 -13.54 4.14
N MET A 675 14.53 -12.65 4.16
CA MET A 675 14.48 -11.42 4.96
C MET A 675 13.33 -10.49 4.52
N ILE A 676 13.18 -10.30 3.20
CA ILE A 676 12.09 -9.50 2.63
C ILE A 676 10.74 -10.12 2.96
N THR A 677 10.59 -11.45 2.84
CA THR A 677 9.37 -12.18 3.20
C THR A 677 8.98 -11.95 4.66
N ARG A 678 9.92 -11.99 5.61
CA ARG A 678 9.63 -11.72 7.03
C ARG A 678 9.07 -10.31 7.25
N ILE A 679 9.59 -9.31 6.54
CA ILE A 679 9.05 -7.94 6.59
C ILE A 679 7.65 -7.89 5.95
N CYS A 680 7.44 -8.57 4.81
CA CYS A 680 6.12 -8.68 4.18
C CYS A 680 5.08 -9.31 5.13
N GLU A 681 5.42 -10.39 5.82
CA GLU A 681 4.54 -11.05 6.80
C GLU A 681 4.22 -10.11 7.99
N ALA A 682 5.19 -9.32 8.44
CA ALA A 682 4.99 -8.31 9.48
C ALA A 682 4.05 -7.16 9.02
N LEU A 683 4.08 -6.80 7.73
CA LEU A 683 3.14 -5.84 7.13
C LEU A 683 1.74 -6.45 7.02
N GLN A 684 1.62 -7.64 6.46
CA GLN A 684 0.34 -8.33 6.23
C GLN A 684 -0.42 -8.65 7.52
N SER A 685 0.30 -8.96 8.59
CA SER A 685 -0.25 -9.18 9.93
C SER A 685 -0.62 -7.88 10.66
N GLY A 686 -0.14 -6.73 10.19
CA GLY A 686 -0.32 -5.42 10.84
C GLY A 686 0.64 -5.14 12.00
N ALA A 687 1.55 -6.07 12.31
CA ALA A 687 2.53 -5.90 13.39
C ALA A 687 3.44 -4.70 13.12
N LEU A 688 3.95 -4.58 11.89
CA LEU A 688 4.83 -3.46 11.51
C LEU A 688 4.07 -2.13 11.45
N TYR A 689 2.80 -2.12 10.99
CA TYR A 689 1.99 -0.91 11.02
C TYR A 689 1.76 -0.38 12.44
N SER A 690 1.68 -1.24 13.44
CA SER A 690 1.58 -0.81 14.84
C SER A 690 2.76 0.08 15.25
N VAL A 691 3.97 -0.31 14.84
CA VAL A 691 5.21 0.46 15.07
C VAL A 691 5.17 1.79 14.33
N VAL A 692 4.68 1.79 13.08
CA VAL A 692 4.50 3.02 12.29
C VAL A 692 3.54 3.98 12.97
N MET A 693 2.40 3.49 13.48
CA MET A 693 1.44 4.35 14.16
C MET A 693 2.00 4.99 15.43
N GLU A 694 2.89 4.30 16.17
CA GLU A 694 3.60 4.91 17.30
C GLU A 694 4.46 6.10 16.88
N CYS A 695 5.16 6.02 15.74
CA CYS A 695 5.92 7.16 15.20
C CYS A 695 5.01 8.38 14.97
N PHE A 696 3.82 8.17 14.40
CA PHE A 696 2.86 9.26 14.18
C PHE A 696 2.26 9.81 15.49
N ARG A 697 1.99 8.95 16.48
CA ARG A 697 1.54 9.41 17.81
C ARG A 697 2.57 10.32 18.46
N ASP A 698 3.85 9.92 18.42
CA ASP A 698 4.95 10.73 18.93
C ASP A 698 5.02 12.08 18.21
N ALA A 699 4.87 12.09 16.87
CA ALA A 699 4.88 13.32 16.07
C ALA A 699 3.74 14.29 16.40
N LEU A 700 2.53 13.78 16.62
CA LEU A 700 1.39 14.61 17.00
C LEU A 700 1.53 15.17 18.42
N GLN A 701 1.97 14.36 19.38
CA GLN A 701 2.19 14.84 20.75
C GLN A 701 3.35 15.86 20.82
N GLY A 702 4.41 15.64 20.03
CA GLY A 702 5.54 16.56 19.94
C GLY A 702 5.16 17.91 19.35
N THR A 703 4.32 17.94 18.30
CA THR A 703 3.84 19.20 17.70
C THR A 703 2.94 20.00 18.64
N GLU A 704 2.09 19.33 19.45
CA GLU A 704 1.26 19.98 20.46
C GLU A 704 2.07 20.56 21.64
N ARG A 705 3.15 19.87 22.07
CA ARG A 705 4.02 20.33 23.17
C ARG A 705 4.92 21.51 22.81
N VAL A 706 5.33 21.65 21.54
CA VAL A 706 6.24 22.72 21.08
C VAL A 706 5.48 24.03 20.79
N GLY A 707 4.17 24.09 20.99
CA GLY A 707 3.39 25.31 20.74
C GLY A 707 3.32 25.70 19.26
N LEU A 708 3.63 24.76 18.36
CA LEU A 708 3.32 24.87 16.93
C LEU A 708 1.81 24.65 16.76
N ASN A 709 1.00 25.55 17.32
CA ASN A 709 -0.42 25.63 17.01
C ASN A 709 -0.52 26.15 15.56
N PHE A 710 -0.55 25.21 14.63
CA PHE A 710 -0.88 25.48 13.24
C PHE A 710 -2.32 26.01 13.20
N PRO A 711 -2.59 27.11 12.46
CA PRO A 711 -3.92 27.65 12.37
C PRO A 711 -4.86 26.55 11.87
N ALA A 712 -5.92 26.29 12.64
CA ALA A 712 -7.00 25.41 12.24
C ALA A 712 -7.42 25.78 10.81
N SER A 713 -7.55 24.76 9.96
CA SER A 713 -8.10 24.87 8.60
C SER A 713 -9.18 25.94 8.56
N MET A 714 -8.97 27.02 7.80
CA MET A 714 -10.03 27.97 7.54
C MET A 714 -11.22 27.19 6.97
N PRO A 715 -12.44 27.33 7.52
CA PRO A 715 -13.60 26.73 6.93
C PRO A 715 -13.74 27.29 5.51
N VAL A 716 -13.86 26.40 4.53
CA VAL A 716 -14.29 26.74 3.18
C VAL A 716 -15.68 27.37 3.33
N ARG A 717 -15.75 28.70 3.33
CA ARG A 717 -17.02 29.42 3.28
C ARG A 717 -17.58 29.25 1.87
N SER A 718 -18.47 28.28 1.72
CA SER A 718 -19.43 28.24 0.62
C SER A 718 -20.46 29.34 0.81
N ASN A 719 -20.14 30.58 0.41
CA ASN A 719 -21.15 31.63 0.23
C ASN A 719 -21.13 32.06 -1.23
N PHE A 720 -21.81 31.28 -2.07
CA PHE A 720 -22.49 31.85 -3.22
C PHE A 720 -23.76 32.50 -2.67
N ASP A 721 -23.68 33.79 -2.35
CA ASP A 721 -24.89 34.60 -2.26
C ASP A 721 -24.63 35.98 -2.85
N GLY A 722 -25.48 36.33 -3.80
CA GLY A 722 -25.33 37.51 -4.64
C GLY A 722 -25.67 38.81 -3.90
N ARG A 723 -25.07 39.89 -4.41
CA ARG A 723 -25.34 41.31 -4.14
C ARG A 723 -24.72 41.88 -2.86
N ARG A 724 -23.68 42.69 -3.03
CA ARG A 724 -23.77 44.18 -2.98
C ARG A 724 -22.40 44.82 -3.18
N ALA A 725 -22.39 45.84 -4.01
CA ALA A 725 -21.30 46.78 -4.23
C ALA A 725 -21.13 47.73 -3.03
N ALA A 726 -19.89 48.09 -2.69
CA ALA A 726 -19.45 49.46 -2.42
C ALA A 726 -17.97 49.50 -2.01
N ASN A 727 -17.21 50.32 -2.75
CA ASN A 727 -16.11 51.20 -2.33
C ASN A 727 -15.02 50.66 -1.39
N VAL A 728 -13.80 50.49 -1.93
CA VAL A 728 -12.59 50.98 -1.27
C VAL A 728 -11.66 51.60 -2.33
N GLU A 729 -11.38 52.87 -2.14
CA GLU A 729 -10.43 53.68 -2.90
C GLU A 729 -8.97 53.31 -2.57
N GLY A 730 -8.11 53.48 -3.57
CA GLY A 730 -6.77 54.03 -3.39
C GLY A 730 -5.64 53.03 -3.14
N PHE A 731 -4.93 52.66 -4.20
CA PHE A 731 -3.47 52.73 -4.24
C PHE A 731 -3.01 52.76 -5.72
N ASN A 732 -2.62 53.96 -6.16
CA ASN A 732 -1.94 54.22 -7.43
C ASN A 732 -0.48 53.77 -7.33
N ILE A 733 0.00 53.01 -8.31
CA ILE A 733 1.40 53.04 -8.75
C ILE A 733 1.41 53.11 -10.28
N ASP A 734 1.99 54.21 -10.77
CA ASP A 734 2.15 54.61 -12.16
C ASP A 734 2.87 53.56 -13.03
N MET A 735 2.30 53.30 -14.20
CA MET A 735 2.99 52.76 -15.37
C MET A 735 3.37 53.91 -16.31
N THR A 736 4.64 54.27 -16.37
CA THR A 736 5.20 55.06 -17.48
C THR A 736 5.78 54.15 -18.55
N LEU A 737 5.12 54.15 -19.70
CA LEU A 737 5.60 53.67 -20.99
C LEU A 737 6.79 54.51 -21.49
N SER A 738 7.81 53.83 -22.00
CA SER A 738 8.85 54.41 -22.87
C SER A 738 9.06 53.47 -24.06
N VAL A 739 8.70 53.95 -25.24
CA VAL A 739 8.88 53.30 -26.55
C VAL A 739 10.14 53.87 -27.21
N ASN A 740 11.03 52.98 -27.66
CA ASN A 740 11.96 53.06 -28.81
C ASN A 740 13.17 52.14 -28.52
N SER A 741 13.77 51.36 -29.42
CA SER A 741 13.57 51.07 -30.84
C SER A 741 14.62 50.02 -31.26
N ALA A 742 14.23 49.04 -32.10
CA ALA A 742 15.05 48.28 -33.07
C ALA A 742 16.12 47.29 -32.52
N LYS A 743 16.43 46.09 -33.08
CA LYS A 743 16.31 45.48 -34.42
C LYS A 743 16.28 43.94 -34.34
N HIS A 744 15.51 43.32 -35.26
CA HIS A 744 15.63 42.02 -35.97
C HIS A 744 16.27 40.79 -35.28
N VAL A 745 15.63 39.61 -35.28
CA VAL A 745 15.65 38.63 -36.40
C VAL A 745 14.30 37.89 -36.56
N LYS A 746 13.98 37.60 -37.83
CA LYS A 746 12.73 37.02 -38.38
C LYS A 746 12.50 35.56 -37.98
N THR A 747 11.24 35.22 -37.68
CA THR A 747 10.68 33.86 -37.72
C THR A 747 9.56 33.84 -38.77
N PRO A 748 9.52 32.91 -39.73
CA PRO A 748 8.33 32.68 -40.52
C PRO A 748 7.51 31.52 -39.94
N VAL A 749 6.22 31.81 -39.76
CA VAL A 749 5.15 30.83 -39.69
C VAL A 749 5.03 30.14 -41.05
N ILE A 750 5.03 28.81 -41.08
CA ILE A 750 4.55 28.04 -42.23
C ILE A 750 3.53 27.00 -41.75
N SER A 751 2.36 27.11 -42.37
CA SER A 751 1.18 26.25 -42.37
C SER A 751 1.45 24.84 -42.90
N GLY A 752 0.56 23.91 -42.55
CA GLY A 752 0.67 22.49 -42.85
C GLY A 752 0.77 22.11 -44.33
N GLN A 753 1.66 21.15 -44.59
CA GLN A 753 1.56 20.06 -45.57
C GLN A 753 2.86 19.27 -45.46
N LEU A 754 2.79 18.04 -44.92
CA LEU A 754 3.73 16.91 -45.15
C LEU A 754 3.33 15.77 -44.21
N PHE A 755 2.27 15.07 -44.61
CA PHE A 755 1.92 13.73 -44.15
C PHE A 755 1.86 12.92 -45.46
N LEU A 756 2.70 11.89 -45.57
CA LEU A 756 2.93 10.95 -46.69
C LEU A 756 4.39 11.02 -47.18
N GLU A 757 5.25 10.23 -46.56
CA GLU A 757 6.35 9.46 -47.17
C GLU A 757 7.17 8.79 -46.05
N ASN A 758 6.99 7.47 -45.91
CA ASN A 758 7.82 6.45 -45.25
C ASN A 758 6.97 5.37 -44.54
N LEU A 759 6.08 4.75 -45.32
CA LEU A 759 5.39 3.51 -44.98
C LEU A 759 5.74 2.44 -46.02
N GLU A 760 7.04 2.16 -46.18
CA GLU A 760 7.55 0.99 -46.92
C GLU A 760 8.77 0.43 -46.18
N LEU A 761 8.53 -0.18 -45.01
CA LEU A 761 9.55 -1.06 -44.40
C LEU A 761 8.97 -2.04 -43.38
N PHE A 762 7.80 -2.64 -43.63
CA PHE A 762 7.34 -3.83 -42.89
C PHE A 762 6.32 -4.60 -43.72
N HIS A 763 6.75 -5.19 -44.84
CA HIS A 763 5.92 -6.15 -45.56
C HIS A 763 6.71 -7.21 -46.35
N HIS A 764 7.81 -7.73 -45.82
CA HIS A 764 8.39 -9.00 -46.29
C HIS A 764 9.07 -9.73 -45.14
N LEU A 765 8.41 -10.77 -44.62
CA LEU A 765 8.98 -12.08 -44.24
C LEU A 765 7.98 -12.86 -43.38
N GLY A 766 6.97 -13.41 -44.04
CA GLY A 766 6.22 -14.55 -43.55
C GLY A 766 6.17 -15.58 -44.67
N SER A 767 6.95 -16.66 -44.54
CA SER A 767 6.80 -17.97 -45.21
C SER A 767 8.17 -18.64 -45.42
N ALA A 768 8.55 -19.57 -44.54
CA ALA A 768 9.15 -20.84 -44.95
C ALA A 768 9.30 -21.79 -43.74
N VAL A 769 8.39 -22.76 -43.66
CA VAL A 769 8.57 -24.00 -42.92
C VAL A 769 9.03 -25.06 -43.93
N ASN A 770 10.23 -25.63 -43.75
CA ASN A 770 10.49 -27.09 -43.75
C ASN A 770 11.98 -27.47 -44.00
N HIS A 771 12.45 -28.34 -43.08
CA HIS A 771 13.41 -29.46 -43.21
C HIS A 771 14.81 -29.27 -43.82
N VAL A 772 15.86 -29.58 -43.04
CA VAL A 772 16.62 -30.86 -43.01
C VAL A 772 17.96 -30.65 -42.26
N LYS A 773 18.07 -31.20 -41.04
CA LYS A 773 19.06 -32.17 -40.50
C LYS A 773 19.28 -31.99 -39.00
#